data_AF-E5VGU3-F1
#
_entry.id   AF-E5VGU3-F1
#
_cell.length_a   1.000
_cell.length_b   1.000
_cell.length_c   1.000
_cell.angle_alpha   90.00
_cell.angle_beta   90.00
_cell.angle_gamma   90.00
#
_symmetry.space_group_name_H-M   'P 1'
#
loop_
_entity.id
_entity.type
_entity.pdbx_description
1 polymer ?
#
loop_
_entity_poly.entity_id
_entity_poly.type
_entity_poly.pdbx_seq_one_letter_code
_entity_poly.pdbx_strand_id
1 'polypeptide(L)'
;MQLAAQIEELKKQETTAKSSIKALDKNLKTLNNALKQIKKGKKTINSKLTQFNVQSATATQKMNDGEIKLAQGEVQLNSSQQQLDSSKEQAKEAANIKNKLTVANVKALLTAQNFEMPAGYISEGNTQYLVRVGDKVTNQKDLANMELLDLGIKGIPPVKLCDVADVAIVDNSADTYCRVNGNNGVVLTVQKQNNYSTADVADKVAAKMKTLTKENKGFHYVNIMDQGVYIDMVTGSVIQNLLMGAILAVFILLLFLKDVRPTIVIACSIPLSVIFAVVLMYFTGITLNVISLSGLALGVGMLVDNSIVVIENIYRLRKEGVPVKEAAITGARGVAGAITSSTLTTISVFLPIVFTTGLTKQLFVDMGLTIGYSLVASLIVAVTFVPMMSAGVLNKVTQKDSKVINKLQTLYRKVMTRLLNRKIIVVAVTLALFAGSIFGAMNIGSSLMPSMDSTQMTMTIKMPQGSSMEETASMTDTVMKKVKEIKDVDSVAGMISSGSSGISSMTSGGSSNEDQSSMYVLLKEKKKHTNKEIKKEILKKTKKFDCEVEVQESSMDMSALGGSGISVQIKGNDLNKLRSIGKDIAKIVEDTKGTQNISNGSEETTPDLHVVVDKKKAVKNGLTVATIYQQLSEKLKDASEATTITINEKEYSVNVGNSAKNTLTRDDLKKVKLTGTVSGKEKEVTLDQVANFRNSDSLSSINRNQQERTLSVTSEIKDGYNVGKVSSAVQKKIKKYNAPKGYSITMKGEMESIQETTGQIGLMLLLAVAFMYLIMVAQFQSLKSPFIILFTIPMAFTGGFLGLLITGKDLSAIAMIGFVMLAGIIVNNGIVLVDTINQLRESGYEFEEAILTAGTMRVRPILMTALTTILGLSTMAIGLGQGAEMMQPMAIVTIGGLIYGTLLTLLVVPCIYGLFNRRKKKAE
;
A
#
# COMPACT_ATOMS: atom_id res chain seq x y z
N MET A 1 -122.91 149.35 54.42
CA MET A 1 -123.15 148.02 55.02
C MET A 1 -122.86 146.92 53.99
N GLN A 2 -121.62 146.86 53.47
CA GLN A 2 -121.23 145.90 52.40
C GLN A 2 -119.77 145.39 52.51
N LEU A 3 -118.93 145.94 53.41
CA LEU A 3 -117.52 145.51 53.54
C LEU A 3 -117.30 144.37 54.56
N ALA A 4 -118.25 144.11 55.47
CA ALA A 4 -118.14 143.03 56.45
C ALA A 4 -118.21 141.63 55.81
N ALA A 5 -118.84 141.50 54.64
CA ALA A 5 -118.93 140.25 53.88
C ALA A 5 -117.61 139.86 53.16
N GLN A 6 -116.75 140.83 52.81
CA GLN A 6 -115.48 140.56 52.12
C GLN A 6 -114.38 139.98 53.05
N ILE A 7 -114.44 140.27 54.36
CA ILE A 7 -113.42 139.80 55.31
C ILE A 7 -113.58 138.30 55.63
N GLU A 8 -114.80 137.77 55.57
CA GLU A 8 -115.06 136.36 55.86
C GLU A 8 -114.65 135.45 54.68
N GLU A 9 -114.75 135.94 53.44
CA GLU A 9 -114.33 135.21 52.24
C GLU A 9 -112.79 135.12 52.12
N LEU A 10 -112.06 136.18 52.48
CA LEU A 10 -110.59 136.19 52.48
C LEU A 10 -109.97 135.21 53.50
N LYS A 11 -110.60 135.01 54.68
CA LYS A 11 -110.12 134.01 55.66
C LYS A 11 -110.27 132.57 55.17
N LYS A 12 -111.30 132.28 54.36
CA LYS A 12 -111.47 130.97 53.72
C LYS A 12 -110.39 130.70 52.68
N GLN A 13 -109.97 131.71 51.93
CA GLN A 13 -108.90 131.58 50.92
C GLN A 13 -107.53 131.36 51.56
N GLU A 14 -107.19 132.02 52.68
CA GLU A 14 -105.90 131.83 53.37
C GLU A 14 -105.72 130.40 53.90
N THR A 15 -106.80 129.81 54.41
CA THR A 15 -106.78 128.45 54.96
C THR A 15 -106.56 127.41 53.86
N THR A 16 -107.12 127.64 52.67
CA THR A 16 -106.96 126.77 51.50
C THR A 16 -105.52 126.84 50.98
N ALA A 17 -104.93 128.04 50.88
CA ALA A 17 -103.57 128.24 50.39
C ALA A 17 -102.49 127.54 51.26
N LYS A 18 -102.64 127.56 52.60
CA LYS A 18 -101.72 126.88 53.53
C LYS A 18 -101.73 125.36 53.39
N SER A 19 -102.85 124.76 52.98
CA SER A 19 -102.94 123.31 52.75
C SER A 19 -102.17 122.86 51.50
N SER A 20 -102.21 123.66 50.42
CA SER A 20 -101.52 123.40 49.15
C SER A 20 -100.00 123.48 49.25
N ILE A 21 -99.44 124.39 50.06
CA ILE A 21 -97.98 124.52 50.23
C ILE A 21 -97.40 123.28 50.94
N LYS A 22 -98.10 122.72 51.93
CA LYS A 22 -97.69 121.48 52.60
C LYS A 22 -97.67 120.26 51.67
N ALA A 23 -98.53 120.23 50.65
CA ALA A 23 -98.55 119.13 49.67
C ALA A 23 -97.36 119.21 48.68
N LEU A 24 -97.02 120.42 48.22
CA LEU A 24 -95.89 120.64 47.31
C LEU A 24 -94.53 120.27 47.92
N ASP A 25 -94.33 120.58 49.20
CA ASP A 25 -93.06 120.32 49.90
C ASP A 25 -92.81 118.80 50.09
N LYS A 26 -93.89 118.02 50.21
CA LYS A 26 -93.84 116.54 50.25
C LYS A 26 -93.43 115.93 48.90
N ASN A 27 -93.86 116.53 47.79
CA ASN A 27 -93.53 116.08 46.43
C ASN A 27 -92.06 116.38 46.06
N LEU A 28 -91.50 117.49 46.55
CA LEU A 28 -90.11 117.86 46.29
C LEU A 28 -89.11 116.91 46.98
N LYS A 29 -89.44 116.43 48.19
CA LYS A 29 -88.65 115.40 48.90
C LYS A 29 -88.67 114.03 48.19
N THR A 30 -89.77 113.65 47.57
CA THR A 30 -89.87 112.37 46.85
C THR A 30 -89.05 112.37 45.56
N LEU A 31 -89.04 113.48 44.82
CA LEU A 31 -88.27 113.61 43.58
C LEU A 31 -86.74 113.57 43.80
N ASN A 32 -86.25 114.20 44.87
CA ASN A 32 -84.82 114.18 45.21
C ASN A 32 -84.30 112.79 45.61
N ASN A 33 -85.16 111.94 46.20
CA ASN A 33 -84.80 110.56 46.51
C ASN A 33 -84.70 109.67 45.25
N ALA A 34 -85.55 109.90 44.25
CA ALA A 34 -85.50 109.17 42.97
C ALA A 34 -84.20 109.45 42.20
N LEU A 35 -83.74 110.70 42.18
CA LEU A 35 -82.50 111.12 41.49
C LEU A 35 -81.24 110.47 42.10
N LYS A 36 -81.20 110.25 43.42
CA LYS A 36 -80.12 109.52 44.10
C LYS A 36 -80.06 108.04 43.71
N GLN A 37 -81.20 107.38 43.48
CA GLN A 37 -81.22 105.96 43.08
C GLN A 37 -80.68 105.74 41.66
N ILE A 38 -81.01 106.61 40.71
CA ILE A 38 -80.56 106.49 39.30
C ILE A 38 -79.04 106.60 39.18
N LYS A 39 -78.40 107.52 39.91
CA LYS A 39 -76.92 107.65 39.94
C LYS A 39 -76.23 106.41 40.50
N LYS A 40 -76.87 105.70 41.45
CA LYS A 40 -76.36 104.44 42.01
C LYS A 40 -76.42 103.31 40.98
N GLY A 41 -77.51 103.21 40.21
CA GLY A 41 -77.69 102.21 39.16
C GLY A 41 -76.65 102.27 38.02
N LYS A 42 -76.28 103.48 37.58
CA LYS A 42 -75.27 103.66 36.51
C LYS A 42 -73.87 103.14 36.90
N LYS A 43 -73.50 103.25 38.18
CA LYS A 43 -72.19 102.80 38.68
C LYS A 43 -72.08 101.26 38.70
N THR A 44 -73.18 100.57 39.00
CA THR A 44 -73.25 99.10 39.04
C THR A 44 -73.20 98.46 37.66
N ILE A 45 -73.71 99.12 36.61
CA ILE A 45 -73.68 98.59 35.25
C ILE A 45 -72.25 98.63 34.68
N ASN A 46 -71.53 99.74 34.85
CA ASN A 46 -70.15 99.84 34.37
C ASN A 46 -69.21 98.83 35.03
N SER A 47 -69.37 98.53 36.33
CA SER A 47 -68.54 97.52 36.99
C SER A 47 -68.77 96.12 36.44
N LYS A 48 -70.02 95.78 36.07
CA LYS A 48 -70.34 94.47 35.47
C LYS A 48 -69.80 94.33 34.04
N LEU A 49 -69.79 95.41 33.26
CA LEU A 49 -69.26 95.38 31.89
C LEU A 49 -67.74 95.13 31.88
N THR A 50 -66.99 95.76 32.79
CA THR A 50 -65.55 95.52 32.93
C THR A 50 -65.26 94.08 33.37
N GLN A 51 -66.07 93.52 34.28
CA GLN A 51 -65.93 92.15 34.75
C GLN A 51 -66.20 91.12 33.63
N PHE A 52 -67.16 91.39 32.74
CA PHE A 52 -67.46 90.54 31.58
C PHE A 52 -66.29 90.47 30.59
N ASN A 53 -65.67 91.62 30.28
CA ASN A 53 -64.54 91.66 29.35
C ASN A 53 -63.31 90.89 29.87
N VAL A 54 -63.04 90.96 31.18
CA VAL A 54 -61.94 90.18 31.80
C VAL A 54 -62.23 88.67 31.76
N GLN A 55 -63.47 88.26 31.98
CA GLN A 55 -63.86 86.84 31.87
C GLN A 55 -63.74 86.31 30.44
N SER A 56 -64.13 87.10 29.43
CA SER A 56 -64.01 86.72 28.02
C SER A 56 -62.54 86.56 27.57
N ALA A 57 -61.66 87.48 27.98
CA ALA A 57 -60.23 87.38 27.71
C ALA A 57 -59.60 86.14 28.36
N THR A 58 -59.99 85.82 29.60
CA THR A 58 -59.51 84.64 30.33
C THR A 58 -59.99 83.33 29.68
N ALA A 59 -61.22 83.30 29.15
CA ALA A 59 -61.75 82.14 28.43
C ALA A 59 -60.96 81.87 27.14
N THR A 60 -60.62 82.92 26.39
CA THR A 60 -59.83 82.81 25.15
C THR A 60 -58.42 82.29 25.42
N GLN A 61 -57.77 82.76 26.48
CA GLN A 61 -56.45 82.27 26.89
C GLN A 61 -56.48 80.77 27.25
N LYS A 62 -57.50 80.33 27.98
CA LYS A 62 -57.68 78.90 28.31
C LYS A 62 -57.93 78.02 27.09
N MET A 63 -58.59 78.54 26.05
CA MET A 63 -58.78 77.82 24.79
C MET A 63 -57.47 77.64 24.04
N ASN A 64 -56.65 78.70 23.93
CA ASN A 64 -55.32 78.60 23.29
C ASN A 64 -54.38 77.66 24.06
N ASP A 65 -54.38 77.69 25.39
CA ASP A 65 -53.62 76.72 26.20
C ASP A 65 -54.11 75.28 25.97
N GLY A 66 -55.42 75.09 25.75
CA GLY A 66 -56.00 73.80 25.37
C GLY A 66 -55.52 73.31 24.00
N GLU A 67 -55.45 74.22 23.01
CA GLU A 67 -54.99 73.93 21.66
C GLU A 67 -53.49 73.57 21.61
N ILE A 68 -52.66 74.29 22.37
CA ILE A 68 -51.23 73.97 22.51
C ILE A 68 -51.03 72.60 23.16
N LYS A 69 -51.82 72.28 24.20
CA LYS A 69 -51.78 70.96 24.84
C LYS A 69 -52.22 69.84 23.90
N LEU A 70 -53.20 70.09 23.03
CA LEU A 70 -53.62 69.12 22.01
C LEU A 70 -52.53 68.91 20.97
N ALA A 71 -51.90 69.97 20.48
CA ALA A 71 -50.78 69.88 19.53
C ALA A 71 -49.56 69.14 20.14
N GLN A 72 -49.24 69.39 21.41
CA GLN A 72 -48.20 68.66 22.15
C GLN A 72 -48.58 67.18 22.33
N GLY A 73 -49.85 66.89 22.61
CA GLY A 73 -50.38 65.54 22.70
C GLY A 73 -50.27 64.77 21.37
N GLU A 74 -50.52 65.45 20.24
CA GLU A 74 -50.41 64.86 18.89
C GLU A 74 -48.95 64.54 18.53
N VAL A 75 -48.01 65.44 18.81
CA VAL A 75 -46.57 65.19 18.61
C VAL A 75 -46.08 64.03 19.49
N GLN A 76 -46.54 63.95 20.75
CA GLN A 76 -46.19 62.86 21.66
C GLN A 76 -46.80 61.52 21.22
N LEU A 77 -48.01 61.52 20.66
CA LEU A 77 -48.64 60.32 20.09
C LEU A 77 -47.87 59.83 18.86
N ASN A 78 -47.48 60.74 17.96
CA ASN A 78 -46.71 60.39 16.76
C ASN A 78 -45.32 59.84 17.09
N SER A 79 -44.62 60.43 18.07
CA SER A 79 -43.31 59.90 18.53
C SER A 79 -43.46 58.54 19.22
N SER A 80 -44.50 58.37 20.04
CA SER A 80 -44.81 57.09 20.68
C SER A 80 -45.16 56.02 19.65
N GLN A 81 -45.90 56.37 18.59
CA GLN A 81 -46.24 55.46 17.50
C GLN A 81 -44.99 55.00 16.73
N GLN A 82 -44.09 55.91 16.38
CA GLN A 82 -42.79 55.54 15.76
C GLN A 82 -41.93 54.66 16.66
N GLN A 83 -41.94 54.92 17.97
CA GLN A 83 -41.23 54.09 18.94
C GLN A 83 -41.87 52.69 19.06
N LEU A 84 -43.18 52.60 18.94
CA LEU A 84 -43.92 51.33 18.92
C LEU A 84 -43.63 50.53 17.66
N ASP A 85 -43.63 51.17 16.50
CA ASP A 85 -43.35 50.53 15.22
C ASP A 85 -41.90 50.04 15.14
N SER A 86 -40.93 50.84 15.58
CA SER A 86 -39.52 50.41 15.68
C SER A 86 -39.32 49.29 16.70
N SER A 87 -39.98 49.35 17.85
CA SER A 87 -39.94 48.26 18.85
C SER A 87 -40.56 46.97 18.31
N LYS A 88 -41.64 47.08 17.52
CA LYS A 88 -42.30 45.94 16.87
C LYS A 88 -41.39 45.31 15.81
N GLU A 89 -40.66 46.12 15.04
CA GLU A 89 -39.70 45.65 14.05
C GLU A 89 -38.48 44.98 14.71
N GLN A 90 -37.91 45.60 15.74
CA GLN A 90 -36.84 45.00 16.56
C GLN A 90 -37.29 43.70 17.23
N ALA A 91 -38.51 43.64 17.76
CA ALA A 91 -39.06 42.42 18.35
C ALA A 91 -39.24 41.32 17.29
N LYS A 92 -39.68 41.68 16.08
CA LYS A 92 -39.84 40.75 14.96
C LYS A 92 -38.50 40.21 14.46
N GLU A 93 -37.46 41.05 14.39
CA GLU A 93 -36.10 40.62 14.07
C GLU A 93 -35.50 39.74 15.18
N ALA A 94 -35.68 40.13 16.44
CA ALA A 94 -35.22 39.36 17.60
C ALA A 94 -35.88 37.98 17.70
N ALA A 95 -37.15 37.88 17.29
CA ALA A 95 -37.93 36.64 17.20
C ALA A 95 -37.62 35.81 15.95
N ASN A 96 -36.82 36.29 15.00
CA ASN A 96 -36.48 35.52 13.80
C ASN A 96 -35.39 34.48 14.10
N ILE A 97 -35.83 33.26 14.42
CA ILE A 97 -34.97 32.14 14.81
C ILE A 97 -34.20 31.55 13.61
N LYS A 98 -34.65 31.79 12.35
CA LYS A 98 -34.08 31.18 11.14
C LYS A 98 -32.61 31.49 10.91
N ASN A 99 -32.15 32.67 11.32
CA ASN A 99 -30.74 33.06 11.19
C ASN A 99 -29.88 32.61 12.37
N LYS A 100 -30.50 32.17 13.48
CA LYS A 100 -29.81 31.74 14.71
C LYS A 100 -29.61 30.23 14.78
N LEU A 101 -30.56 29.45 14.26
CA LEU A 101 -30.50 27.98 14.21
C LEU A 101 -30.08 27.49 12.83
N THR A 102 -28.78 27.66 12.52
CA THR A 102 -28.15 27.08 11.33
C THR A 102 -27.50 25.74 11.67
N VAL A 103 -27.31 24.85 10.67
CA VAL A 103 -26.61 23.57 10.87
C VAL A 103 -25.21 23.77 11.47
N ALA A 104 -24.52 24.85 11.08
CA ALA A 104 -23.21 25.20 11.64
C ALA A 104 -23.29 25.58 13.12
N ASN A 105 -24.29 26.38 13.51
CA ASN A 105 -24.49 26.77 14.90
C ASN A 105 -24.91 25.57 15.77
N VAL A 106 -25.78 24.69 15.26
CA VAL A 106 -26.15 23.46 15.96
C VAL A 106 -24.92 22.57 16.18
N LYS A 107 -24.07 22.39 15.17
CA LYS A 107 -22.80 21.65 15.34
C LYS A 107 -21.92 22.27 16.43
N ALA A 108 -21.68 23.58 16.36
CA ALA A 108 -20.87 24.29 17.35
C ALA A 108 -21.43 24.17 18.77
N LEU A 109 -22.76 24.26 18.93
CA LEU A 109 -23.44 24.10 20.21
C LEU A 109 -23.34 22.67 20.73
N LEU A 110 -23.54 21.66 19.89
CA LEU A 110 -23.38 20.25 20.26
C LEU A 110 -21.95 19.97 20.73
N THR A 111 -20.94 20.51 20.04
CA THR A 111 -19.53 20.37 20.47
C THR A 111 -19.27 21.09 21.79
N ALA A 112 -19.82 22.29 21.98
CA ALA A 112 -19.60 23.09 23.19
C ALA A 112 -20.30 22.52 24.43
N GLN A 113 -21.48 21.93 24.26
CA GLN A 113 -22.28 21.35 25.34
C GLN A 113 -21.86 19.93 25.69
N ASN A 114 -21.31 19.16 24.74
CA ASN A 114 -20.73 17.84 25.01
C ASN A 114 -19.27 17.96 25.46
N PHE A 115 -19.04 18.65 26.59
CA PHE A 115 -17.70 18.97 27.09
C PHE A 115 -17.58 18.61 28.58
N GLU A 116 -16.52 17.88 28.93
CA GLU A 116 -16.14 17.59 30.32
C GLU A 116 -14.61 17.67 30.44
N MET A 117 -14.10 18.56 31.30
CA MET A 117 -12.67 18.65 31.59
C MET A 117 -12.37 18.93 33.07
N PRO A 118 -11.24 18.42 33.61
CA PRO A 118 -10.76 18.81 34.92
C PRO A 118 -10.29 20.28 34.91
N ALA A 119 -10.84 21.08 35.81
CA ALA A 119 -10.48 22.50 35.99
C ALA A 119 -9.34 22.71 37.02
N GLY A 120 -8.97 21.67 37.76
CA GLY A 120 -7.88 21.70 38.74
C GLY A 120 -8.26 21.02 40.04
N TYR A 121 -7.43 21.17 41.07
CA TYR A 121 -7.71 20.65 42.40
C TYR A 121 -7.95 21.79 43.37
N ILE A 122 -8.95 21.64 44.23
CA ILE A 122 -9.10 22.46 45.44
C ILE A 122 -8.68 21.61 46.63
N SER A 123 -7.92 22.20 47.55
CA SER A 123 -7.50 21.51 48.77
C SER A 123 -8.33 22.02 49.94
N GLU A 124 -8.98 21.11 50.66
CA GLU A 124 -9.71 21.41 51.88
C GLU A 124 -9.22 20.48 52.99
N GLY A 125 -8.50 21.05 53.96
CA GLY A 125 -7.78 20.28 54.98
C GLY A 125 -6.69 19.38 54.38
N ASN A 126 -6.78 18.07 54.64
CA ASN A 126 -5.83 17.06 54.14
C ASN A 126 -6.35 16.31 52.89
N THR A 127 -7.47 16.76 52.30
CA THR A 127 -8.11 16.11 51.13
C THR A 127 -8.06 17.04 49.92
N GLN A 128 -7.65 16.51 48.77
CA GLN A 128 -7.69 17.21 47.49
C GLN A 128 -8.92 16.76 46.70
N TYR A 129 -9.78 17.71 46.32
CA TYR A 129 -10.91 17.48 45.44
C TYR A 129 -10.55 17.90 44.03
N LEU A 130 -10.65 16.97 43.07
CA LEU A 130 -10.57 17.29 41.65
C LEU A 130 -11.87 18.01 41.24
N VAL A 131 -11.77 19.26 40.83
CA VAL A 131 -12.89 20.01 40.25
C VAL A 131 -12.98 19.67 38.77
N ARG A 132 -14.12 19.11 38.35
CA ARG A 132 -14.48 18.89 36.95
C ARG A 132 -15.57 19.87 36.54
N VAL A 133 -15.54 20.33 35.29
CA VAL A 133 -16.53 21.25 34.73
C VAL A 133 -17.13 20.63 33.48
N GLY A 134 -18.46 20.63 33.44
CA GLY A 134 -19.26 20.07 32.36
C GLY A 134 -19.53 18.58 32.53
N ASP A 135 -20.46 18.07 31.73
CA ASP A 135 -20.90 16.67 31.71
C ASP A 135 -20.99 16.20 30.25
N LYS A 136 -20.58 14.96 29.99
CA LYS A 136 -20.75 14.35 28.67
C LYS A 136 -22.17 13.83 28.47
N VAL A 137 -22.63 13.84 27.23
CA VAL A 137 -23.91 13.23 26.86
C VAL A 137 -23.77 11.70 26.92
N THR A 138 -24.60 11.05 27.74
CA THR A 138 -24.47 9.60 28.03
C THR A 138 -25.49 8.73 27.28
N ASN A 139 -26.58 9.32 26.80
CA ASN A 139 -27.63 8.59 26.11
C ASN A 139 -28.34 9.44 25.04
N GLN A 140 -29.08 8.79 24.15
CA GLN A 140 -29.80 9.45 23.03
C GLN A 140 -30.85 10.46 23.52
N LYS A 141 -31.51 10.19 24.65
CA LYS A 141 -32.56 11.07 25.19
C LYS A 141 -31.96 12.36 25.75
N ASP A 142 -30.79 12.29 26.37
CA ASP A 142 -30.04 13.46 26.85
C ASP A 142 -29.63 14.34 25.67
N LEU A 143 -29.17 13.72 24.57
CA LEU A 143 -28.85 14.43 23.34
C LEU A 143 -30.09 15.14 22.77
N ALA A 144 -31.22 14.43 22.69
CA ALA A 144 -32.47 14.98 22.15
C ALA A 144 -33.05 16.12 23.01
N ASN A 145 -32.90 16.03 24.34
CA ASN A 145 -33.37 17.05 25.28
C ASN A 145 -32.37 18.20 25.50
N MET A 146 -31.21 18.18 24.83
CA MET A 146 -30.21 19.22 24.96
C MET A 146 -30.78 20.57 24.56
N GLU A 147 -30.66 21.55 25.45
CA GLU A 147 -31.11 22.92 25.24
C GLU A 147 -30.08 23.67 24.37
N LEU A 148 -30.52 24.18 23.23
CA LEU A 148 -29.65 24.85 22.25
C LEU A 148 -29.66 26.37 22.42
N LEU A 149 -30.85 26.94 22.66
CA LEU A 149 -31.02 28.38 22.70
C LEU A 149 -32.19 28.75 23.63
N ASP A 150 -31.92 29.63 24.59
CA ASP A 150 -32.97 30.36 25.32
C ASP A 150 -33.16 31.75 24.68
N LEU A 151 -34.41 32.08 24.38
CA LEU A 151 -34.78 33.39 23.82
C LEU A 151 -34.93 34.46 24.91
N GLY A 152 -34.92 34.09 26.20
CA GLY A 152 -35.06 35.00 27.34
C GLY A 152 -36.46 35.63 27.45
N ILE A 153 -37.44 35.08 26.73
CA ILE A 153 -38.82 35.58 26.69
C ILE A 153 -39.62 34.84 27.76
N LYS A 154 -40.13 35.58 28.76
CA LYS A 154 -40.95 35.01 29.85
C LYS A 154 -42.15 34.23 29.27
N GLY A 155 -42.22 32.93 29.59
CA GLY A 155 -43.29 32.03 29.17
C GLY A 155 -42.98 31.15 27.97
N ILE A 156 -41.81 31.32 27.31
CA ILE A 156 -41.35 30.44 26.23
C ILE A 156 -40.23 29.55 26.79
N PRO A 157 -40.37 28.21 26.76
CA PRO A 157 -39.30 27.32 27.17
C PRO A 157 -38.10 27.40 26.22
N PRO A 158 -36.88 27.06 26.69
CA PRO A 158 -35.70 26.98 25.83
C PRO A 158 -35.92 26.02 24.65
N VAL A 159 -35.36 26.36 23.49
CA VAL A 159 -35.42 25.52 22.30
C VAL A 159 -34.49 24.33 22.50
N LYS A 160 -35.05 23.12 22.42
CA LYS A 160 -34.32 21.85 22.53
C LYS A 160 -33.90 21.31 21.16
N LEU A 161 -32.96 20.38 21.14
CA LEU A 161 -32.54 19.71 19.91
C LEU A 161 -33.70 18.98 19.23
N CYS A 162 -34.58 18.32 20.00
CA CYS A 162 -35.77 17.65 19.48
C CYS A 162 -36.78 18.59 18.81
N ASP A 163 -36.73 19.89 19.11
CA ASP A 163 -37.63 20.88 18.49
C ASP A 163 -37.16 21.28 17.08
N VAL A 164 -35.90 20.99 16.73
CA VAL A 164 -35.27 21.41 15.47
C VAL A 164 -34.73 20.27 14.61
N ALA A 165 -34.50 19.09 15.19
CA ALA A 165 -33.90 17.96 14.49
C ALA A 165 -34.39 16.61 15.03
N ASP A 166 -34.50 15.64 14.13
CA ASP A 166 -34.73 14.24 14.48
C ASP A 166 -33.41 13.58 14.88
N VAL A 167 -33.36 13.03 16.09
CA VAL A 167 -32.19 12.33 16.62
C VAL A 167 -32.43 10.82 16.53
N ALA A 168 -31.76 10.17 15.58
CA ALA A 168 -31.87 8.73 15.35
C ALA A 168 -30.50 8.06 15.33
N ILE A 169 -30.46 6.82 15.80
CA ILE A 169 -29.31 5.93 15.59
C ILE A 169 -29.52 5.28 14.22
N VAL A 170 -28.54 5.44 13.34
CA VAL A 170 -28.58 4.89 11.98
C VAL A 170 -27.65 3.68 11.93
N ASP A 171 -28.13 2.59 11.34
CA ASP A 171 -27.33 1.41 11.05
C ASP A 171 -26.57 1.62 9.73
N ASN A 172 -25.25 1.70 9.81
CA ASN A 172 -24.35 1.87 8.67
C ASN A 172 -23.71 0.53 8.23
N SER A 173 -24.23 -0.61 8.69
CA SER A 173 -23.71 -1.93 8.30
C SER A 173 -23.82 -2.21 6.79
N ALA A 174 -24.77 -1.57 6.10
CA ALA A 174 -24.88 -1.65 4.64
C ALA A 174 -23.69 -0.98 3.92
N ASP A 175 -23.03 -0.02 4.56
CA ASP A 175 -21.86 0.66 4.03
C ASP A 175 -20.61 -0.21 4.12
N THR A 176 -20.67 -1.45 4.60
CA THR A 176 -19.52 -2.36 4.63
C THR A 176 -19.92 -3.76 4.22
N TYR A 177 -19.23 -4.32 3.22
CA TYR A 177 -19.44 -5.71 2.83
C TYR A 177 -18.20 -6.53 3.16
N CYS A 178 -18.37 -7.45 4.10
CA CYS A 178 -17.39 -8.48 4.41
C CYS A 178 -18.12 -9.78 4.73
N ARG A 179 -17.87 -10.81 3.90
CA ARG A 179 -18.44 -12.14 4.07
C ARG A 179 -17.39 -13.22 3.99
N VAL A 180 -17.49 -14.19 4.88
CA VAL A 180 -16.65 -15.39 4.90
C VAL A 180 -17.54 -16.60 4.77
N ASN A 181 -17.33 -17.40 3.73
CA ASN A 181 -18.09 -18.62 3.46
C ASN A 181 -19.62 -18.41 3.36
N GLY A 182 -20.06 -17.20 3.01
CA GLY A 182 -21.46 -16.79 2.93
C GLY A 182 -22.04 -16.21 4.23
N ASN A 183 -21.26 -16.13 5.32
CA ASN A 183 -21.69 -15.51 6.57
C ASN A 183 -21.08 -14.11 6.70
N ASN A 184 -21.85 -13.17 7.28
CA ASN A 184 -21.33 -11.84 7.63
C ASN A 184 -20.18 -11.98 8.64
N GLY A 185 -19.09 -11.25 8.42
CA GLY A 185 -17.91 -11.31 9.28
C GLY A 185 -17.20 -9.97 9.40
N VAL A 186 -16.31 -9.87 10.38
CA VAL A 186 -15.43 -8.71 10.59
C VAL A 186 -13.99 -9.14 10.31
N VAL A 187 -13.25 -8.33 9.56
CA VAL A 187 -11.82 -8.58 9.30
C VAL A 187 -10.98 -7.92 10.38
N LEU A 188 -10.12 -8.70 11.03
CA LEU A 188 -9.07 -8.21 11.90
C LEU A 188 -7.73 -8.35 11.19
N THR A 189 -7.01 -7.25 11.03
CA THR A 189 -5.66 -7.25 10.45
C THR A 189 -4.63 -7.07 11.55
N VAL A 190 -3.63 -7.95 11.57
CA VAL A 190 -2.49 -7.84 12.50
C VAL A 190 -1.23 -7.59 11.70
N GLN A 191 -0.56 -6.47 11.97
CA GLN A 191 0.72 -6.13 11.35
C GLN A 191 1.85 -6.35 12.35
N LYS A 192 2.90 -7.05 11.92
CA LYS A 192 4.10 -7.22 12.73
C LYS A 192 4.90 -5.91 12.76
N GLN A 193 5.60 -5.67 13.85
CA GLN A 193 6.62 -4.63 13.90
C GLN A 193 7.85 -5.02 13.06
N ASN A 194 8.63 -4.02 12.65
CA ASN A 194 9.92 -4.24 11.99
C ASN A 194 10.85 -5.08 12.89
N ASN A 195 11.71 -5.91 12.28
CA ASN A 195 12.69 -6.79 12.95
C ASN A 195 12.13 -7.95 13.79
N TYR A 196 10.83 -8.19 13.82
CA TYR A 196 10.25 -9.41 14.40
C TYR A 196 10.04 -10.50 13.34
N SER A 197 10.21 -11.76 13.76
CA SER A 197 9.91 -12.95 12.97
C SER A 197 8.42 -13.02 12.65
N THR A 198 8.09 -13.14 11.37
CA THR A 198 6.69 -13.25 10.92
C THR A 198 6.04 -14.55 11.41
N ALA A 199 6.77 -15.67 11.36
CA ALA A 199 6.27 -16.98 11.81
C ALA A 199 5.97 -16.96 13.32
N ASP A 200 6.89 -16.47 14.15
CA ASP A 200 6.70 -16.40 15.61
C ASP A 200 5.52 -15.50 16.00
N VAL A 201 5.33 -14.38 15.29
CA VAL A 201 4.20 -13.47 15.54
C VAL A 201 2.89 -14.15 15.14
N ALA A 202 2.85 -14.81 13.98
CA ALA A 202 1.69 -15.55 13.52
C ALA A 202 1.30 -16.67 14.51
N ASP A 203 2.28 -17.44 14.99
CA ASP A 203 2.07 -18.50 15.98
C ASP A 203 1.52 -17.97 17.30
N LYS A 204 2.07 -16.86 17.81
CA LYS A 204 1.60 -16.23 19.05
C LYS A 204 0.17 -15.69 18.90
N VAL A 205 -0.14 -15.09 17.75
CA VAL A 205 -1.50 -14.62 17.44
C VAL A 205 -2.45 -15.81 17.32
N ALA A 206 -2.09 -16.86 16.57
CA ALA A 206 -2.89 -18.06 16.41
C ALA A 206 -3.15 -18.76 17.75
N ALA A 207 -2.14 -18.85 18.62
CA ALA A 207 -2.28 -19.39 19.97
C ALA A 207 -3.26 -18.55 20.81
N LYS A 208 -3.14 -17.22 20.78
CA LYS A 208 -4.05 -16.33 21.51
C LYS A 208 -5.49 -16.40 20.99
N MET A 209 -5.68 -16.48 19.67
CA MET A 209 -7.00 -16.63 19.05
C MET A 209 -7.66 -17.96 19.41
N LYS A 210 -6.88 -19.06 19.48
CA LYS A 210 -7.37 -20.35 19.98
C LYS A 210 -7.83 -20.27 21.44
N THR A 211 -7.09 -19.56 22.29
CA THR A 211 -7.48 -19.34 23.70
C THR A 211 -8.78 -18.54 23.79
N LEU A 212 -8.90 -17.43 23.05
CA LEU A 212 -10.11 -16.60 23.01
C LEU A 212 -11.34 -17.37 22.51
N THR A 213 -11.15 -18.28 21.56
CA THR A 213 -12.22 -19.15 21.03
C THR A 213 -12.70 -20.17 22.08
N LYS A 214 -11.80 -20.65 22.95
CA LYS A 214 -12.18 -21.55 24.05
C LYS A 214 -12.90 -20.81 25.18
N GLU A 215 -12.51 -19.57 25.46
CA GLU A 215 -13.11 -18.74 26.51
C GLU A 215 -14.51 -18.22 26.12
N ASN A 216 -14.71 -17.87 24.85
CA ASN A 216 -15.96 -17.28 24.37
C ASN A 216 -16.77 -18.25 23.49
N LYS A 217 -17.75 -18.92 24.08
CA LYS A 217 -18.68 -19.80 23.36
C LYS A 217 -19.54 -18.96 22.39
N GLY A 218 -19.25 -19.05 21.10
CA GLY A 218 -19.92 -18.29 20.02
C GLY A 218 -18.96 -17.44 19.18
N PHE A 219 -17.69 -17.30 19.61
CA PHE A 219 -16.65 -16.68 18.80
C PHE A 219 -16.09 -17.68 17.79
N HIS A 220 -16.24 -17.38 16.50
CA HIS A 220 -15.64 -18.14 15.41
C HIS A 220 -14.74 -17.22 14.58
N TYR A 221 -13.51 -17.65 14.33
CA TYR A 221 -12.60 -16.95 13.45
C TYR A 221 -12.12 -17.90 12.35
N VAL A 222 -11.93 -17.34 11.16
CA VAL A 222 -11.29 -18.03 10.03
C VAL A 222 -10.07 -17.21 9.67
N ASN A 223 -8.92 -17.87 9.59
CA ASN A 223 -7.69 -17.21 9.15
C ASN A 223 -7.75 -17.09 7.62
N ILE A 224 -7.82 -15.86 7.11
CA ILE A 224 -7.97 -15.59 5.67
C ILE A 224 -6.60 -15.48 4.98
N MET A 225 -5.61 -14.93 5.68
CA MET A 225 -4.25 -14.74 5.20
C MET A 225 -3.27 -14.92 6.36
N ASP A 226 -2.35 -15.86 6.19
CA ASP A 226 -1.26 -16.13 7.12
C ASP A 226 0.06 -16.28 6.37
N GLN A 227 0.99 -15.36 6.62
CA GLN A 227 2.34 -15.41 6.07
C GLN A 227 3.26 -16.37 6.85
N GLY A 228 2.95 -16.67 8.11
CA GLY A 228 3.72 -17.59 8.96
C GLY A 228 3.64 -19.03 8.43
N VAL A 229 2.41 -19.51 8.17
CA VAL A 229 2.18 -20.85 7.57
C VAL A 229 2.97 -21.03 6.28
N TYR A 230 3.02 -19.98 5.46
CA TYR A 230 3.79 -19.97 4.23
C TYR A 230 5.30 -20.07 4.50
N ILE A 231 5.84 -19.26 5.42
CA ILE A 231 7.26 -19.31 5.79
C ILE A 231 7.64 -20.69 6.35
N ASP A 232 6.81 -21.28 7.21
CA ASP A 232 7.07 -22.60 7.80
C ASP A 232 7.07 -23.71 6.75
N MET A 233 6.11 -23.65 5.82
CA MET A 233 6.01 -24.59 4.72
C MET A 233 7.23 -24.53 3.81
N VAL A 234 7.63 -23.33 3.37
CA VAL A 234 8.80 -23.20 2.48
C VAL A 234 10.08 -23.54 3.22
N THR A 235 10.24 -23.07 4.46
CA THR A 235 11.42 -23.38 5.29
C THR A 235 11.54 -24.87 5.57
N GLY A 236 10.43 -25.53 5.93
CA GLY A 236 10.35 -26.97 6.13
C GLY A 236 10.69 -27.75 4.86
N SER A 237 10.17 -27.32 3.70
CA SER A 237 10.49 -27.92 2.40
C SER A 237 11.98 -27.78 2.06
N VAL A 238 12.57 -26.59 2.26
CA VAL A 238 14.00 -26.37 1.98
C VAL A 238 14.88 -27.21 2.93
N ILE A 239 14.55 -27.28 4.22
CA ILE A 239 15.28 -28.13 5.19
C ILE A 239 15.16 -29.61 4.82
N GLN A 240 13.96 -30.09 4.45
CA GLN A 240 13.76 -31.47 4.03
C GLN A 240 14.56 -31.78 2.76
N ASN A 241 14.57 -30.86 1.78
CA ASN A 241 15.35 -30.99 0.56
C ASN A 241 16.86 -30.98 0.83
N LEU A 242 17.33 -30.15 1.77
CA LEU A 242 18.71 -30.13 2.25
C LEU A 242 19.10 -31.47 2.89
N LEU A 243 18.27 -32.00 3.79
CA LEU A 243 18.50 -33.30 4.43
C LEU A 243 18.52 -34.45 3.42
N MET A 244 17.56 -34.48 2.50
CA MET A 244 17.52 -35.47 1.44
C MET A 244 18.74 -35.36 0.52
N GLY A 245 19.14 -34.13 0.16
CA GLY A 245 20.35 -33.87 -0.60
C GLY A 245 21.62 -34.36 0.10
N ALA A 246 21.73 -34.13 1.41
CA ALA A 246 22.84 -34.65 2.22
C ALA A 246 22.86 -36.19 2.28
N ILE A 247 21.70 -36.84 2.43
CA ILE A 247 21.59 -38.31 2.42
C ILE A 247 21.99 -38.87 1.05
N LEU A 248 21.52 -38.26 -0.04
CA LEU A 248 21.90 -38.65 -1.41
C LEU A 248 23.39 -38.44 -1.66
N ALA A 249 23.98 -37.38 -1.12
CA ALA A 249 25.42 -37.12 -1.15
C ALA A 249 26.21 -38.22 -0.43
N VAL A 250 25.79 -38.63 0.77
CA VAL A 250 26.41 -39.75 1.50
C VAL A 250 26.25 -41.08 0.75
N PHE A 251 25.09 -41.30 0.13
CA PHE A 251 24.83 -42.52 -0.65
C PHE A 251 25.76 -42.62 -1.87
N ILE A 252 25.96 -41.53 -2.62
CA ILE A 252 26.87 -41.55 -3.78
C ILE A 252 28.33 -41.71 -3.34
N LEU A 253 28.73 -41.12 -2.22
CA LEU A 253 30.05 -41.34 -1.63
C LEU A 253 30.29 -42.80 -1.29
N LEU A 254 29.31 -43.46 -0.66
CA LEU A 254 29.37 -44.88 -0.35
C LEU A 254 29.58 -45.72 -1.63
N LEU A 255 28.87 -45.37 -2.71
CA LEU A 255 28.95 -46.05 -4.00
C LEU A 255 30.35 -45.92 -4.63
N PHE A 256 30.94 -44.71 -4.59
CA PHE A 256 32.26 -44.46 -5.18
C PHE A 256 33.41 -44.96 -4.33
N LEU A 257 33.37 -44.77 -3.00
CA LEU A 257 34.45 -45.18 -2.10
C LEU A 257 34.41 -46.68 -1.79
N LYS A 258 33.23 -47.33 -1.88
CA LYS A 258 33.01 -48.75 -1.55
C LYS A 258 33.53 -49.17 -0.17
N ASP A 259 33.75 -48.20 0.70
CA ASP A 259 34.23 -48.36 2.06
C ASP A 259 33.41 -47.45 2.97
N VAL A 260 32.82 -48.05 4.00
CA VAL A 260 31.92 -47.38 4.95
C VAL A 260 32.72 -46.41 5.82
N ARG A 261 33.99 -46.71 6.10
CA ARG A 261 34.83 -45.95 7.04
C ARG A 261 35.14 -44.52 6.55
N PRO A 262 35.72 -44.31 5.35
CA PRO A 262 35.89 -42.97 4.80
C PRO A 262 34.56 -42.23 4.62
N THR A 263 33.49 -42.96 4.27
CA THR A 263 32.16 -42.39 4.07
C THR A 263 31.58 -41.81 5.37
N ILE A 264 31.73 -42.50 6.52
CA ILE A 264 31.29 -41.99 7.82
C ILE A 264 32.03 -40.70 8.21
N VAL A 265 33.34 -40.61 7.93
CA VAL A 265 34.11 -39.40 8.24
C VAL A 265 33.55 -38.18 7.50
N ILE A 266 33.24 -38.35 6.22
CA ILE A 266 32.64 -37.29 5.41
C ILE A 266 31.19 -37.02 5.83
N ALA A 267 30.40 -38.04 6.14
CA ALA A 267 29.02 -37.87 6.62
C ALA A 267 28.97 -37.04 7.92
N CYS A 268 29.94 -37.22 8.82
CA CYS A 268 30.05 -36.42 10.05
C CYS A 268 30.54 -34.99 9.81
N SER A 269 31.28 -34.72 8.72
CA SER A 269 31.75 -33.36 8.42
C SER A 269 30.64 -32.44 7.94
N ILE A 270 29.62 -32.97 7.24
CA ILE A 270 28.51 -32.17 6.70
C ILE A 270 27.74 -31.43 7.82
N PRO A 271 27.19 -32.09 8.86
CA PRO A 271 26.46 -31.38 9.92
C PRO A 271 27.35 -30.39 10.68
N LEU A 272 28.61 -30.74 10.92
CA LEU A 272 29.55 -29.87 11.63
C LEU A 272 29.81 -28.57 10.86
N SER A 273 30.01 -28.67 9.54
CA SER A 273 30.18 -27.48 8.69
C SER A 273 28.91 -26.64 8.59
N VAL A 274 27.72 -27.25 8.51
CA VAL A 274 26.45 -26.52 8.50
C VAL A 274 26.23 -25.78 9.82
N ILE A 275 26.44 -26.42 10.96
CA ILE A 275 26.31 -25.78 12.29
C ILE A 275 27.28 -24.61 12.41
N PHE A 276 28.54 -24.79 11.99
CA PHE A 276 29.52 -23.71 12.01
C PHE A 276 29.10 -22.54 11.12
N ALA A 277 28.56 -22.80 9.94
CA ALA A 277 28.02 -21.76 9.06
C ALA A 277 26.85 -21.00 9.71
N VAL A 278 25.93 -21.71 10.37
CA VAL A 278 24.81 -21.09 11.11
C VAL A 278 25.31 -20.22 12.27
N VAL A 279 26.37 -20.62 12.97
CA VAL A 279 27.01 -19.79 14.01
C VAL A 279 27.56 -18.49 13.42
N LEU A 280 28.19 -18.54 12.25
CA LEU A 280 28.65 -17.33 11.55
C LEU A 280 27.48 -16.44 11.11
N MET A 281 26.36 -17.02 10.69
CA MET A 281 25.13 -16.28 10.37
C MET A 281 24.58 -15.55 11.59
N TYR A 282 24.59 -16.19 12.76
CA TYR A 282 24.13 -15.59 14.01
C TYR A 282 24.93 -14.33 14.37
N PHE A 283 26.26 -14.37 14.27
CA PHE A 283 27.10 -13.20 14.56
C PHE A 283 27.00 -12.07 13.52
N THR A 284 26.52 -12.37 12.31
CA THR A 284 26.41 -11.41 11.21
C THR A 284 24.99 -10.87 11.03
N GLY A 285 24.03 -11.36 11.82
CA GLY A 285 22.63 -10.93 11.78
C GLY A 285 21.84 -11.43 10.57
N ILE A 286 22.35 -12.44 9.85
CA ILE A 286 21.66 -13.03 8.71
C ILE A 286 20.56 -13.97 9.21
N THR A 287 19.33 -13.69 8.80
CA THR A 287 18.16 -14.50 9.17
C THR A 287 18.11 -15.82 8.37
N LEU A 288 17.50 -16.85 8.95
CA LEU A 288 17.15 -18.06 8.21
C LEU A 288 15.86 -17.80 7.42
N ASN A 289 16.00 -17.57 6.13
CA ASN A 289 14.93 -17.35 5.19
C ASN A 289 15.10 -18.29 3.99
N VAL A 290 14.12 -18.32 3.09
CA VAL A 290 14.13 -19.23 1.93
C VAL A 290 15.40 -19.08 1.09
N ILE A 291 15.91 -17.85 0.94
CA ILE A 291 17.07 -17.55 0.09
C ILE A 291 18.37 -17.93 0.82
N SER A 292 18.52 -17.63 2.11
CA SER A 292 19.70 -17.98 2.91
C SER A 292 19.78 -19.50 3.18
N LEU A 293 18.65 -20.17 3.42
CA LEU A 293 18.56 -21.63 3.53
C LEU A 293 18.88 -22.32 2.20
N SER A 294 18.47 -21.74 1.07
CA SER A 294 18.85 -22.26 -0.25
C SER A 294 20.35 -22.11 -0.49
N GLY A 295 20.97 -21.03 -0.01
CA GLY A 295 22.41 -20.86 0.03
C GLY A 295 23.11 -21.96 0.85
N LEU A 296 22.60 -22.28 2.05
CA LEU A 296 23.10 -23.40 2.86
C LEU A 296 22.89 -24.76 2.16
N ALA A 297 21.71 -25.01 1.60
CA ALA A 297 21.37 -26.26 0.92
C ALA A 297 22.28 -26.51 -0.30
N LEU A 298 22.56 -25.45 -1.06
CA LEU A 298 23.51 -25.52 -2.16
C LEU A 298 24.94 -25.67 -1.65
N GLY A 299 25.27 -24.94 -0.58
CA GLY A 299 26.51 -25.09 0.17
C GLY A 299 26.78 -26.55 0.50
N VAL A 300 25.80 -27.31 1.02
CA VAL A 300 25.96 -28.73 1.39
C VAL A 300 26.56 -29.57 0.27
N GLY A 301 26.14 -29.39 -0.98
CA GLY A 301 26.70 -30.13 -2.11
C GLY A 301 28.18 -29.83 -2.37
N MET A 302 28.64 -28.63 -2.01
CA MET A 302 30.02 -28.15 -2.14
C MET A 302 30.84 -28.33 -0.85
N LEU A 303 30.19 -28.37 0.31
CA LEU A 303 30.82 -28.56 1.63
C LEU A 303 31.63 -29.85 1.67
N VAL A 304 31.14 -30.86 0.97
CA VAL A 304 31.72 -32.19 0.94
C VAL A 304 33.02 -32.23 0.13
N ASP A 305 33.18 -31.37 -0.88
CA ASP A 305 34.29 -31.41 -1.84
C ASP A 305 35.65 -31.32 -1.15
N ASN A 306 35.83 -30.37 -0.24
CA ASN A 306 37.08 -30.20 0.49
C ASN A 306 37.39 -31.45 1.33
N SER A 307 36.36 -32.01 1.99
CA SER A 307 36.50 -33.22 2.80
C SER A 307 36.85 -34.45 1.94
N ILE A 308 36.26 -34.56 0.74
CA ILE A 308 36.52 -35.64 -0.22
C ILE A 308 37.97 -35.60 -0.69
N VAL A 309 38.48 -34.43 -1.07
CA VAL A 309 39.86 -34.31 -1.58
C VAL A 309 40.89 -34.66 -0.50
N VAL A 310 40.66 -34.23 0.75
CA VAL A 310 41.52 -34.60 1.88
C VAL A 310 41.46 -36.10 2.15
N ILE A 311 40.25 -36.69 2.25
CA ILE A 311 40.07 -38.13 2.47
C ILE A 311 40.72 -38.97 1.38
N GLU A 312 40.54 -38.62 0.11
CA GLU A 312 41.11 -39.38 -1.01
C GLU A 312 42.63 -39.36 -0.96
N ASN A 313 43.24 -38.22 -0.60
CA ASN A 313 44.69 -38.13 -0.49
C ASN A 313 45.23 -38.94 0.71
N ILE A 314 44.55 -38.88 1.85
CA ILE A 314 44.87 -39.72 3.02
C ILE A 314 44.72 -41.21 2.66
N TYR A 315 43.63 -41.58 1.98
CA TYR A 315 43.35 -42.95 1.56
C TYR A 315 44.40 -43.46 0.55
N ARG A 316 44.87 -42.61 -0.36
CA ARG A 316 45.97 -42.93 -1.29
C ARG A 316 47.28 -43.21 -0.54
N LEU A 317 47.69 -42.34 0.38
CA LEU A 317 48.91 -42.56 1.18
C LEU A 317 48.82 -43.82 2.05
N ARG A 318 47.63 -44.12 2.58
CA ARG A 318 47.38 -45.38 3.29
C ARG A 318 47.50 -46.60 2.36
N LYS A 319 47.08 -46.48 1.10
CA LYS A 319 47.27 -47.52 0.07
C LYS A 319 48.75 -47.72 -0.28
N GLU A 320 49.55 -46.67 -0.21
CA GLU A 320 51.01 -46.71 -0.41
C GLU A 320 51.77 -47.24 0.81
N GLY A 321 51.08 -47.58 1.91
CA GLY A 321 51.65 -48.23 3.09
C GLY A 321 52.01 -47.29 4.25
N VAL A 322 51.76 -45.99 4.12
CA VAL A 322 52.10 -44.99 5.16
C VAL A 322 51.26 -45.20 6.43
N PRO A 323 51.83 -45.12 7.65
CA PRO A 323 51.10 -45.25 8.93
C PRO A 323 49.90 -44.30 9.06
N VAL A 324 48.86 -44.68 9.82
CA VAL A 324 47.56 -43.97 9.87
C VAL A 324 47.70 -42.49 10.22
N LYS A 325 48.45 -42.18 11.29
CA LYS A 325 48.66 -40.81 11.77
C LYS A 325 49.48 -39.97 10.79
N GLU A 326 50.53 -40.57 10.23
CA GLU A 326 51.41 -39.89 9.29
C GLU A 326 50.70 -39.62 7.95
N ALA A 327 49.94 -40.60 7.46
CA ALA A 327 49.12 -40.45 6.27
C ALA A 327 48.05 -39.35 6.45
N ALA A 328 47.46 -39.21 7.65
CA ALA A 328 46.51 -38.14 7.94
C ALA A 328 47.16 -36.74 7.90
N ILE A 329 48.34 -36.58 8.52
CA ILE A 329 49.05 -35.29 8.57
C ILE A 329 49.61 -34.93 7.19
N THR A 330 50.36 -35.84 6.56
CA THR A 330 50.99 -35.63 5.25
C THR A 330 49.94 -35.54 4.14
N GLY A 331 48.87 -36.33 4.24
CA GLY A 331 47.74 -36.28 3.33
C GLY A 331 47.02 -34.94 3.36
N ALA A 332 46.73 -34.40 4.55
CA ALA A 332 46.11 -33.08 4.68
C ALA A 332 47.03 -31.95 4.22
N ARG A 333 48.30 -31.94 4.66
CA ARG A 333 49.29 -30.92 4.26
C ARG A 333 49.53 -30.87 2.76
N GLY A 334 49.56 -32.03 2.10
CA GLY A 334 49.82 -32.12 0.66
C GLY A 334 48.72 -31.51 -0.22
N VAL A 335 47.49 -31.34 0.29
CA VAL A 335 46.37 -30.77 -0.48
C VAL A 335 45.81 -29.47 0.09
N ALA A 336 46.21 -29.07 1.31
CA ALA A 336 45.69 -27.89 1.99
C ALA A 336 45.80 -26.60 1.16
N GLY A 337 46.93 -26.37 0.47
CA GLY A 337 47.12 -25.19 -0.39
C GLY A 337 46.17 -25.17 -1.58
N ALA A 338 46.05 -26.31 -2.28
CA ALA A 338 45.17 -26.44 -3.44
C ALA A 338 43.69 -26.26 -3.07
N ILE A 339 43.25 -26.87 -1.96
CA ILE A 339 41.87 -26.78 -1.48
C ILE A 339 41.54 -25.37 -0.95
N THR A 340 42.46 -24.74 -0.22
CA THR A 340 42.28 -23.35 0.27
C THR A 340 42.12 -22.39 -0.89
N SER A 341 42.99 -22.48 -1.90
CA SER A 341 42.95 -21.60 -3.07
C SER A 341 41.69 -21.83 -3.91
N SER A 342 41.30 -23.09 -4.09
CA SER A 342 40.04 -23.45 -4.75
C SER A 342 38.81 -22.90 -4.01
N THR A 343 38.78 -23.04 -2.69
CA THR A 343 37.70 -22.52 -1.84
C THR A 343 37.63 -20.99 -1.93
N LEU A 344 38.78 -20.31 -1.87
CA LEU A 344 38.84 -18.85 -1.99
C LEU A 344 38.35 -18.38 -3.36
N THR A 345 38.75 -19.07 -4.43
CA THR A 345 38.27 -18.78 -5.80
C THR A 345 36.75 -18.88 -5.88
N THR A 346 36.18 -19.89 -5.23
CA THR A 346 34.73 -20.12 -5.18
C THR A 346 34.00 -19.05 -4.36
N ILE A 347 34.56 -18.65 -3.21
CA ILE A 347 34.01 -17.55 -2.39
C ILE A 347 34.06 -16.22 -3.17
N SER A 348 35.13 -15.98 -3.92
CA SER A 348 35.31 -14.76 -4.70
C SER A 348 34.34 -14.58 -5.85
N VAL A 349 33.63 -15.64 -6.25
CA VAL A 349 32.49 -15.52 -7.18
C VAL A 349 31.36 -14.70 -6.59
N PHE A 350 31.17 -14.76 -5.27
CA PHE A 350 30.14 -14.00 -4.57
C PHE A 350 30.66 -12.68 -4.02
N LEU A 351 31.97 -12.44 -3.99
CA LEU A 351 32.54 -11.17 -3.53
C LEU A 351 31.95 -9.93 -4.23
N PRO A 352 31.67 -9.94 -5.56
CA PRO A 352 31.09 -8.79 -6.22
C PRO A 352 29.68 -8.42 -5.73
N ILE A 353 29.01 -9.26 -4.93
CA ILE A 353 27.69 -8.96 -4.37
C ILE A 353 27.70 -7.72 -3.48
N VAL A 354 28.85 -7.41 -2.86
CA VAL A 354 29.04 -6.21 -2.04
C VAL A 354 28.84 -4.92 -2.86
N PHE A 355 29.08 -4.98 -4.16
CA PHE A 355 28.91 -3.84 -5.08
C PHE A 355 27.51 -3.74 -5.69
N THR A 356 26.61 -4.68 -5.42
CA THR A 356 25.23 -4.61 -5.89
C THR A 356 24.39 -3.64 -5.07
N THR A 357 23.37 -3.07 -5.69
CA THR A 357 22.46 -2.09 -5.06
C THR A 357 21.00 -2.50 -5.29
N GLY A 358 20.07 -1.82 -4.63
CA GLY A 358 18.64 -2.04 -4.84
C GLY A 358 18.18 -3.47 -4.52
N LEU A 359 17.28 -3.98 -5.35
CA LEU A 359 16.61 -5.26 -5.16
C LEU A 359 17.59 -6.45 -5.16
N THR A 360 18.60 -6.45 -6.04
CA THR A 360 19.62 -7.51 -6.12
C THR A 360 20.34 -7.68 -4.79
N LYS A 361 20.69 -6.56 -4.13
CA LYS A 361 21.38 -6.59 -2.83
C LYS A 361 20.49 -7.20 -1.76
N GLN A 362 19.23 -6.74 -1.68
CA GLN A 362 18.28 -7.21 -0.67
C GLN A 362 17.96 -8.70 -0.81
N LEU A 363 17.88 -9.21 -2.04
CA LEU A 363 17.55 -10.62 -2.28
C LEU A 363 18.75 -11.55 -2.12
N PHE A 364 19.92 -11.18 -2.65
CA PHE A 364 20.97 -12.17 -2.89
C PHE A 364 22.16 -12.08 -1.93
N VAL A 365 22.34 -10.98 -1.18
CA VAL A 365 23.45 -10.87 -0.21
C VAL A 365 23.42 -11.99 0.81
N ASP A 366 22.24 -12.29 1.37
CA ASP A 366 22.07 -13.37 2.35
C ASP A 366 22.51 -14.73 1.78
N MET A 367 22.17 -15.02 0.53
CA MET A 367 22.58 -16.25 -0.15
C MET A 367 24.08 -16.31 -0.40
N GLY A 368 24.68 -15.21 -0.89
CA GLY A 368 26.12 -15.17 -1.16
C GLY A 368 26.95 -15.33 0.11
N LEU A 369 26.54 -14.68 1.20
CA LEU A 369 27.19 -14.79 2.50
C LEU A 369 27.00 -16.17 3.12
N THR A 370 25.80 -16.75 3.05
CA THR A 370 25.57 -18.12 3.56
C THR A 370 26.40 -19.16 2.82
N ILE A 371 26.52 -19.07 1.49
CA ILE A 371 27.41 -19.93 0.71
C ILE A 371 28.86 -19.68 1.12
N GLY A 372 29.30 -18.42 1.23
CA GLY A 372 30.64 -18.07 1.68
C GLY A 372 30.98 -18.66 3.05
N TYR A 373 30.12 -18.50 4.05
CA TYR A 373 30.28 -19.06 5.40
C TYR A 373 30.29 -20.58 5.38
N SER A 374 29.44 -21.20 4.56
CA SER A 374 29.45 -22.65 4.37
C SER A 374 30.81 -23.12 3.85
N LEU A 375 31.37 -22.49 2.82
CA LEU A 375 32.65 -22.89 2.23
C LEU A 375 33.83 -22.67 3.18
N VAL A 376 33.84 -21.55 3.91
CA VAL A 376 34.84 -21.31 4.98
C VAL A 376 34.74 -22.38 6.06
N ALA A 377 33.52 -22.71 6.51
CA ALA A 377 33.29 -23.76 7.48
C ALA A 377 33.75 -25.14 6.98
N SER A 378 33.46 -25.48 5.72
CA SER A 378 33.93 -26.71 5.07
C SER A 378 35.45 -26.77 5.05
N LEU A 379 36.13 -25.70 4.67
CA LEU A 379 37.59 -25.66 4.60
C LEU A 379 38.22 -25.92 5.99
N ILE A 380 37.72 -25.24 7.02
CA ILE A 380 38.19 -25.40 8.40
C ILE A 380 37.98 -26.85 8.84
N VAL A 381 36.78 -27.40 8.64
CA VAL A 381 36.44 -28.78 9.02
C VAL A 381 37.27 -29.81 8.23
N ALA A 382 37.50 -29.60 6.93
CA ALA A 382 38.27 -30.50 6.07
C ALA A 382 39.76 -30.55 6.43
N VAL A 383 40.36 -29.46 6.91
CA VAL A 383 41.77 -29.42 7.31
C VAL A 383 41.98 -29.86 8.77
N THR A 384 40.97 -29.74 9.63
CA THR A 384 41.09 -30.02 11.07
C THR A 384 40.42 -31.34 11.48
N PHE A 385 39.09 -31.41 11.34
CA PHE A 385 38.27 -32.52 11.82
C PHE A 385 38.46 -33.79 10.98
N VAL A 386 38.49 -33.65 9.65
CA VAL A 386 38.60 -34.80 8.74
C VAL A 386 39.89 -35.60 8.94
N PRO A 387 41.10 -34.99 9.04
CA PRO A 387 42.33 -35.72 9.34
C PRO A 387 42.33 -36.34 10.74
N MET A 388 41.79 -35.64 11.74
CA MET A 388 41.70 -36.13 13.11
C MET A 388 40.84 -37.40 13.20
N MET A 389 39.66 -37.39 12.60
CA MET A 389 38.76 -38.54 12.59
C MET A 389 39.29 -39.68 11.71
N SER A 390 39.92 -39.33 10.57
CA SER A 390 40.62 -40.29 9.70
C SER A 390 41.69 -41.07 10.45
N ALA A 391 42.44 -40.40 11.32
CA ALA A 391 43.49 -41.01 12.10
C ALA A 391 42.99 -42.08 13.10
N GLY A 392 41.72 -42.00 13.53
CA GLY A 392 41.09 -42.99 14.39
C GLY A 392 40.38 -44.13 13.64
N VAL A 393 39.83 -43.85 12.46
CA VAL A 393 38.90 -44.76 11.76
C VAL A 393 39.57 -45.59 10.65
N LEU A 394 40.65 -45.11 10.01
CA LEU A 394 41.29 -45.74 8.83
C LEU A 394 42.38 -46.78 9.17
N ASN A 395 42.18 -47.58 10.23
CA ASN A 395 43.18 -48.53 10.75
C ASN A 395 43.45 -49.74 9.85
N LYS A 396 42.45 -50.20 9.07
CA LYS A 396 42.62 -51.25 8.04
C LYS A 396 41.96 -50.78 6.75
N VAL A 397 42.73 -50.73 5.66
CA VAL A 397 42.24 -50.44 4.31
C VAL A 397 42.07 -51.77 3.59
N THR A 398 40.85 -52.10 3.17
CA THR A 398 40.55 -53.33 2.41
C THR A 398 40.27 -52.94 0.97
N GLN A 399 41.03 -53.50 0.03
CA GLN A 399 40.85 -53.24 -1.41
C GLN A 399 39.43 -53.64 -1.85
N LYS A 400 38.69 -52.67 -2.42
CA LYS A 400 37.62 -52.95 -3.37
C LYS A 400 37.75 -52.01 -4.56
N ASP A 401 38.63 -52.35 -5.49
CA ASP A 401 38.70 -51.65 -6.78
C ASP A 401 37.39 -51.85 -7.55
N SER A 402 36.80 -50.75 -8.01
CA SER A 402 35.55 -50.80 -8.76
C SER A 402 35.83 -51.13 -10.22
N LYS A 403 35.40 -52.32 -10.66
CA LYS A 403 35.44 -52.73 -12.09
C LYS A 403 34.82 -51.69 -13.02
N VAL A 404 33.81 -50.94 -12.56
CA VAL A 404 33.14 -49.88 -13.31
C VAL A 404 34.04 -48.66 -13.50
N ILE A 405 34.74 -48.24 -12.44
CA ILE A 405 35.64 -47.08 -12.47
C ILE A 405 36.87 -47.38 -13.34
N ASN A 406 37.44 -48.59 -13.24
CA ASN A 406 38.57 -48.97 -14.08
C ASN A 406 38.20 -49.02 -15.57
N LYS A 407 36.97 -49.48 -15.90
CA LYS A 407 36.45 -49.40 -17.28
C LYS A 407 36.29 -47.95 -17.74
N LEU A 408 35.75 -47.06 -16.90
CA LEU A 408 35.62 -45.62 -17.19
C LEU A 408 36.98 -44.95 -17.42
N GLN A 409 37.98 -45.25 -16.59
CA GLN A 409 39.35 -44.76 -16.72
C GLN A 409 40.02 -45.24 -18.02
N THR A 410 39.84 -46.52 -18.37
CA THR A 410 40.38 -47.09 -19.61
C THR A 410 39.68 -46.49 -20.85
N LEU A 411 38.36 -46.30 -20.78
CA LEU A 411 37.58 -45.64 -21.83
C LEU A 411 38.02 -44.19 -22.00
N TYR A 412 38.17 -43.45 -20.90
CA TYR A 412 38.66 -42.09 -20.89
C TYR A 412 40.04 -41.99 -21.56
N ARG A 413 41.00 -42.83 -21.17
CA ARG A 413 42.34 -42.84 -21.78
C ARG A 413 42.25 -43.06 -23.30
N LYS A 414 41.46 -44.05 -23.75
CA LYS A 414 41.27 -44.36 -25.18
C LYS A 414 40.62 -43.21 -25.96
N VAL A 415 39.62 -42.56 -25.39
CA VAL A 415 38.92 -41.41 -26.00
C VAL A 415 39.85 -40.20 -26.05
N MET A 416 40.56 -39.91 -24.95
CA MET A 416 41.46 -38.77 -24.84
C MET A 416 42.65 -38.87 -25.81
N THR A 417 43.26 -40.05 -25.97
CA THR A 417 44.35 -40.23 -26.95
C THR A 417 43.88 -39.90 -28.38
N ARG A 418 42.63 -40.19 -28.74
CA ARG A 418 42.07 -39.80 -30.05
C ARG A 418 41.78 -38.31 -30.15
N LEU A 419 41.28 -37.70 -29.08
CA LEU A 419 40.93 -36.28 -29.04
C LEU A 419 42.18 -35.38 -29.06
N LEU A 420 43.26 -35.78 -28.38
CA LEU A 420 44.54 -35.07 -28.39
C LEU A 420 45.09 -34.90 -29.82
N ASN A 421 44.92 -35.91 -30.68
CA ASN A 421 45.31 -35.85 -32.09
C ASN A 421 44.43 -34.91 -32.95
N ARG A 422 43.22 -34.56 -32.47
CA ARG A 422 42.24 -33.73 -33.19
C ARG A 422 41.81 -32.49 -32.39
N LYS A 423 42.71 -31.96 -31.54
CA LYS A 423 42.44 -30.87 -30.58
C LYS A 423 41.76 -29.62 -31.15
N ILE A 424 42.07 -29.24 -32.39
CA ILE A 424 41.45 -28.06 -33.05
C ILE A 424 39.97 -28.31 -33.33
N ILE A 425 39.60 -29.52 -33.78
CA ILE A 425 38.21 -29.89 -34.06
C ILE A 425 37.39 -29.90 -32.77
N VAL A 426 37.96 -30.41 -31.67
CA VAL A 426 37.30 -30.44 -30.36
C VAL A 426 36.95 -29.04 -29.87
N VAL A 427 37.90 -28.10 -29.95
CA VAL A 427 37.68 -26.70 -29.57
C VAL A 427 36.67 -26.02 -30.50
N ALA A 428 36.74 -26.26 -31.81
CA ALA A 428 35.81 -25.69 -32.78
C ALA A 428 34.37 -26.18 -32.57
N VAL A 429 34.16 -27.47 -32.35
CA VAL A 429 32.82 -28.05 -32.05
C VAL A 429 32.29 -27.48 -30.74
N THR A 430 33.14 -27.34 -29.72
CA THR A 430 32.73 -26.77 -28.43
C THR A 430 32.31 -25.31 -28.57
N LEU A 431 33.05 -24.50 -29.33
CA LEU A 431 32.66 -23.12 -29.64
C LEU A 431 31.37 -23.03 -30.46
N ALA A 432 31.17 -23.94 -31.41
CA ALA A 432 29.94 -24.00 -32.20
C ALA A 432 28.73 -24.34 -31.33
N LEU A 433 28.86 -25.30 -30.40
CA LEU A 433 27.81 -25.62 -29.42
C LEU A 433 27.54 -24.44 -28.48
N PHE A 434 28.56 -23.69 -28.09
CA PHE A 434 28.41 -22.49 -27.28
C PHE A 434 27.65 -21.37 -28.00
N ALA A 435 28.02 -21.08 -29.24
CA ALA A 435 27.28 -20.13 -30.08
C ALA A 435 25.83 -20.59 -30.30
N GLY A 436 25.62 -21.89 -30.55
CA GLY A 436 24.31 -22.50 -30.69
C GLY A 436 23.45 -22.38 -29.43
N SER A 437 24.03 -22.57 -28.24
CA SER A 437 23.27 -22.40 -26.99
C SER A 437 22.93 -20.95 -26.69
N ILE A 438 23.79 -19.99 -27.05
CA ILE A 438 23.49 -18.56 -26.90
C ILE A 438 22.30 -18.20 -27.80
N PHE A 439 22.30 -18.68 -29.04
CA PHE A 439 21.17 -18.49 -29.94
C PHE A 439 19.88 -19.14 -29.40
N GLY A 440 19.99 -20.34 -28.82
CA GLY A 440 18.89 -21.00 -28.10
C GLY A 440 18.41 -20.19 -26.88
N ALA A 441 19.34 -19.59 -26.13
CA ALA A 441 19.05 -18.79 -24.95
C ALA A 441 18.29 -17.49 -25.28
N MET A 442 18.53 -16.88 -26.45
CA MET A 442 17.74 -15.74 -26.94
C MET A 442 16.25 -16.09 -27.13
N ASN A 443 15.92 -17.37 -27.28
CA ASN A 443 14.55 -17.86 -27.36
C ASN A 443 13.95 -18.24 -26.01
N ILE A 444 14.69 -18.18 -24.90
CA ILE A 444 14.15 -18.40 -23.56
C ILE A 444 13.46 -17.11 -23.08
N GLY A 445 12.33 -17.22 -22.38
CA GLY A 445 11.66 -16.07 -21.76
C GLY A 445 12.48 -15.51 -20.60
N SER A 446 12.31 -14.23 -20.24
CA SER A 446 12.87 -13.67 -19.00
C SER A 446 11.77 -13.27 -18.03
N SER A 447 12.02 -13.48 -16.75
CA SER A 447 11.11 -13.13 -15.64
C SER A 447 11.93 -12.65 -14.45
N LEU A 448 11.33 -11.89 -13.53
CA LEU A 448 12.05 -11.49 -12.32
C LEU A 448 12.20 -12.70 -11.39
N MET A 449 11.05 -13.29 -11.04
CA MET A 449 10.94 -14.51 -10.24
C MET A 449 9.94 -15.48 -10.88
N PRO A 450 10.12 -16.80 -10.70
CA PRO A 450 9.12 -17.79 -11.11
C PRO A 450 7.83 -17.67 -10.31
N SER A 451 6.69 -17.98 -10.94
CA SER A 451 5.43 -18.22 -10.23
C SER A 451 5.58 -19.41 -9.29
N MET A 452 5.05 -19.29 -8.08
CA MET A 452 5.08 -20.34 -7.08
C MET A 452 3.66 -20.76 -6.71
N ASP A 453 3.50 -22.04 -6.39
CA ASP A 453 2.24 -22.61 -5.96
C ASP A 453 2.02 -22.34 -4.45
N SER A 454 0.84 -21.86 -4.07
CA SER A 454 0.49 -21.49 -2.68
C SER A 454 -0.84 -22.11 -2.26
N THR A 455 -1.10 -22.19 -0.95
CA THR A 455 -2.42 -22.59 -0.41
C THR A 455 -3.43 -21.44 -0.36
N GLN A 456 -3.07 -20.26 -0.87
CA GLN A 456 -3.88 -19.06 -0.83
C GLN A 456 -3.81 -18.36 -2.19
N MET A 457 -4.96 -18.01 -2.75
CA MET A 457 -5.12 -17.27 -4.00
C MET A 457 -5.96 -16.01 -3.74
N THR A 458 -5.76 -14.97 -4.56
CA THR A 458 -6.58 -13.75 -4.51
C THR A 458 -7.33 -13.60 -5.82
N MET A 459 -8.54 -13.06 -5.77
CA MET A 459 -9.38 -12.80 -6.92
C MET A 459 -10.07 -11.46 -6.79
N THR A 460 -10.12 -10.70 -7.87
CA THR A 460 -10.82 -9.43 -7.94
C THR A 460 -11.99 -9.57 -8.90
N ILE A 461 -13.17 -9.13 -8.48
CA ILE A 461 -14.35 -8.98 -9.33
C ILE A 461 -14.49 -7.50 -9.65
N LYS A 462 -14.58 -7.16 -10.94
CA LYS A 462 -14.90 -5.81 -11.42
C LYS A 462 -16.27 -5.85 -12.09
N MET A 463 -17.19 -5.03 -11.60
CA MET A 463 -18.50 -4.80 -12.19
C MET A 463 -18.43 -3.68 -13.23
N PRO A 464 -19.41 -3.57 -14.14
CA PRO A 464 -19.54 -2.41 -15.02
C PRO A 464 -19.65 -1.11 -14.22
N GLN A 465 -19.05 -0.02 -14.73
CA GLN A 465 -19.06 1.28 -14.06
C GLN A 465 -20.47 1.78 -13.77
N GLY A 466 -20.67 2.30 -12.55
CA GLY A 466 -21.96 2.81 -12.07
C GLY A 466 -22.84 1.75 -11.41
N SER A 467 -22.37 0.50 -11.28
CA SER A 467 -23.03 -0.52 -10.46
C SER A 467 -23.03 -0.11 -9.00
N SER A 468 -24.13 -0.36 -8.28
CA SER A 468 -24.21 -0.03 -6.85
C SER A 468 -23.40 -1.03 -6.01
N MET A 469 -23.00 -0.64 -4.80
CA MET A 469 -22.36 -1.54 -3.84
C MET A 469 -23.20 -2.79 -3.55
N GLU A 470 -24.53 -2.67 -3.55
CA GLU A 470 -25.48 -3.78 -3.35
C GLU A 470 -25.46 -4.77 -4.52
N GLU A 471 -25.38 -4.28 -5.75
CA GLU A 471 -25.24 -5.11 -6.96
C GLU A 471 -23.90 -5.86 -6.96
N THR A 472 -22.80 -5.16 -6.63
CA THR A 472 -21.47 -5.76 -6.47
C THR A 472 -21.47 -6.83 -5.37
N ALA A 473 -22.13 -6.57 -4.23
CA ALA A 473 -22.26 -7.53 -3.13
C ALA A 473 -23.00 -8.81 -3.55
N SER A 474 -24.14 -8.67 -4.24
CA SER A 474 -24.94 -9.81 -4.71
C SER A 474 -24.19 -10.66 -5.74
N MET A 475 -23.45 -10.01 -6.65
CA MET A 475 -22.59 -10.71 -7.60
C MET A 475 -21.46 -11.45 -6.88
N THR A 476 -20.82 -10.79 -5.90
CA THR A 476 -19.74 -11.38 -5.11
C THR A 476 -20.20 -12.63 -4.36
N ASP A 477 -21.39 -12.62 -3.76
CA ASP A 477 -21.99 -13.81 -3.13
C ASP A 477 -22.17 -14.97 -4.11
N THR A 478 -22.66 -14.65 -5.32
CA THR A 478 -22.89 -15.64 -6.38
C THR A 478 -21.59 -16.30 -6.82
N VAL A 479 -20.56 -15.48 -7.04
CA VAL A 479 -19.22 -15.97 -7.39
C VAL A 479 -18.61 -16.77 -6.24
N MET A 480 -18.69 -16.27 -5.00
CA MET A 480 -18.17 -16.94 -3.80
C MET A 480 -18.75 -18.36 -3.64
N LYS A 481 -20.05 -18.52 -3.85
CA LYS A 481 -20.73 -19.83 -3.80
C LYS A 481 -20.20 -20.77 -4.87
N LYS A 482 -19.94 -20.29 -6.09
CA LYS A 482 -19.42 -21.09 -7.21
C LYS A 482 -17.96 -21.50 -7.03
N VAL A 483 -17.14 -20.63 -6.46
CA VAL A 483 -15.75 -20.92 -6.14
C VAL A 483 -15.67 -21.96 -5.02
N LYS A 484 -16.54 -21.88 -4.00
CA LYS A 484 -16.62 -22.87 -2.91
C LYS A 484 -17.03 -24.29 -3.36
N GLU A 485 -17.70 -24.43 -4.50
CA GLU A 485 -18.03 -25.75 -5.09
C GLU A 485 -16.78 -26.49 -5.65
N ILE A 486 -15.63 -25.82 -5.79
CA ILE A 486 -14.39 -26.42 -6.28
C ILE A 486 -13.78 -27.30 -5.19
N LYS A 487 -13.43 -28.55 -5.53
CA LYS A 487 -13.02 -29.57 -4.53
C LYS A 487 -11.78 -29.19 -3.71
N ASP A 488 -10.84 -28.46 -4.32
CA ASP A 488 -9.58 -28.05 -3.68
C ASP A 488 -9.69 -26.75 -2.89
N VAL A 489 -10.83 -26.04 -2.98
CA VAL A 489 -11.11 -24.83 -2.18
C VAL A 489 -11.64 -25.27 -0.81
N ASP A 490 -11.10 -24.66 0.25
CA ASP A 490 -11.52 -24.87 1.63
C ASP A 490 -12.46 -23.75 2.10
N SER A 491 -12.01 -22.49 1.97
CA SER A 491 -12.77 -21.32 2.39
C SER A 491 -12.62 -20.18 1.39
N VAL A 492 -13.65 -19.33 1.30
CA VAL A 492 -13.61 -18.10 0.49
C VAL A 492 -14.09 -16.94 1.35
N ALA A 493 -13.37 -15.83 1.31
CA ALA A 493 -13.75 -14.57 1.91
C ALA A 493 -13.86 -13.50 0.83
N GLY A 494 -14.90 -12.67 0.87
CA GLY A 494 -15.09 -11.54 -0.05
C GLY A 494 -15.29 -10.26 0.73
N MET A 495 -14.70 -9.18 0.22
CA MET A 495 -14.74 -7.85 0.81
C MET A 495 -14.97 -6.81 -0.29
N ILE A 496 -15.81 -5.82 0.00
CA ILE A 496 -15.94 -4.58 -0.80
C ILE A 496 -15.60 -3.45 0.13
N SER A 497 -14.71 -2.56 -0.32
CA SER A 497 -14.18 -1.48 0.51
C SER A 497 -14.69 -0.13 0.04
N SER A 498 -15.74 0.35 0.67
CA SER A 498 -16.31 1.70 0.60
C SER A 498 -15.61 2.66 1.59
N GLY A 499 -14.28 2.54 1.75
CA GLY A 499 -13.55 3.40 2.69
C GLY A 499 -12.08 3.05 2.89
N SER A 500 -11.37 3.94 3.59
CA SER A 500 -9.94 3.95 3.91
C SER A 500 -9.51 2.86 4.93
N SER A 501 -10.16 1.70 4.92
CA SER A 501 -9.76 0.53 5.72
C SER A 501 -8.32 0.14 5.40
N GLY A 502 -7.52 -0.12 6.44
CA GLY A 502 -6.06 -0.30 6.35
C GLY A 502 -5.58 -1.45 5.45
N ILE A 503 -6.43 -2.44 5.13
CA ILE A 503 -6.12 -3.48 4.13
C ILE A 503 -6.23 -2.93 2.71
N SER A 504 -7.27 -2.14 2.42
CA SER A 504 -7.55 -1.58 1.09
C SER A 504 -6.55 -0.50 0.71
N SER A 505 -6.09 0.31 1.68
CA SER A 505 -4.96 1.23 1.48
C SER A 505 -3.65 0.51 1.12
N MET A 506 -3.50 -0.77 1.48
CA MET A 506 -2.29 -1.54 1.22
C MET A 506 -2.33 -2.25 -0.14
N THR A 507 -3.51 -2.64 -0.64
CA THR A 507 -3.67 -3.40 -1.89
C THR A 507 -4.20 -2.60 -3.08
N SER A 508 -4.93 -1.48 -2.89
CA SER A 508 -5.60 -0.76 -3.99
C SER A 508 -5.35 0.76 -4.02
N GLY A 509 -4.31 1.27 -3.35
CA GLY A 509 -3.90 2.67 -3.52
C GLY A 509 -4.91 3.72 -3.03
N GLY A 510 -5.88 3.32 -2.19
CA GLY A 510 -6.77 4.25 -1.51
C GLY A 510 -7.95 4.80 -2.32
N SER A 511 -8.26 4.26 -3.52
CA SER A 511 -9.52 4.59 -4.21
C SER A 511 -10.66 3.69 -3.72
N SER A 512 -11.76 4.32 -3.31
CA SER A 512 -13.01 3.64 -2.96
C SER A 512 -13.80 3.35 -4.23
N ASN A 513 -13.74 2.11 -4.70
CA ASN A 513 -14.43 1.66 -5.89
C ASN A 513 -15.56 0.71 -5.49
N GLU A 514 -16.80 1.22 -5.48
CA GLU A 514 -18.03 0.47 -5.14
C GLU A 514 -18.34 -0.66 -6.15
N ASP A 515 -17.73 -0.57 -7.34
CA ASP A 515 -17.84 -1.51 -8.44
C ASP A 515 -16.79 -2.65 -8.40
N GLN A 516 -15.93 -2.71 -7.36
CA GLN A 516 -14.90 -3.74 -7.23
C GLN A 516 -14.99 -4.51 -5.91
N SER A 517 -14.87 -5.84 -5.98
CA SER A 517 -14.74 -6.70 -4.80
C SER A 517 -13.44 -7.50 -4.84
N SER A 518 -12.72 -7.52 -3.71
CA SER A 518 -11.57 -8.40 -3.50
C SER A 518 -12.00 -9.65 -2.75
N MET A 519 -11.58 -10.82 -3.23
CA MET A 519 -11.82 -12.11 -2.62
C MET A 519 -10.52 -12.86 -2.35
N TYR A 520 -10.46 -13.50 -1.19
CA TYR A 520 -9.41 -14.41 -0.79
C TYR A 520 -9.93 -15.85 -0.87
N VAL A 521 -9.23 -16.70 -1.61
CA VAL A 521 -9.56 -18.11 -1.80
C VAL A 521 -8.51 -18.96 -1.09
N LEU A 522 -8.93 -19.65 -0.05
CA LEU A 522 -8.11 -20.60 0.70
C LEU A 522 -8.26 -21.99 0.09
N LEU A 523 -7.12 -22.60 -0.20
CA LEU A 523 -7.01 -23.93 -0.75
C LEU A 523 -6.62 -24.93 0.34
N LYS A 524 -7.01 -26.18 0.14
CA LYS A 524 -6.62 -27.28 1.04
C LYS A 524 -5.11 -27.50 0.96
N GLU A 525 -4.48 -27.80 2.10
CA GLU A 525 -3.03 -28.10 2.17
C GLU A 525 -2.61 -29.25 1.23
N LYS A 526 -3.47 -30.26 1.08
CA LYS A 526 -3.29 -31.40 0.17
C LYS A 526 -4.19 -31.28 -1.06
N LYS A 527 -4.04 -30.20 -1.82
CA LYS A 527 -4.73 -30.02 -3.11
C LYS A 527 -4.23 -31.00 -4.17
N LYS A 528 -5.12 -31.45 -5.05
CA LYS A 528 -4.77 -32.34 -6.18
C LYS A 528 -4.36 -31.58 -7.43
N HIS A 529 -4.95 -30.41 -7.63
CA HIS A 529 -4.69 -29.56 -8.78
C HIS A 529 -3.74 -28.41 -8.40
N THR A 530 -2.98 -27.94 -9.39
CA THR A 530 -2.11 -26.76 -9.25
C THR A 530 -2.91 -25.46 -9.27
N ASN A 531 -2.37 -24.35 -8.75
CA ASN A 531 -3.09 -23.06 -8.78
C ASN A 531 -3.45 -22.61 -10.20
N LYS A 532 -2.67 -23.00 -11.21
CA LYS A 532 -2.98 -22.76 -12.64
C LYS A 532 -4.24 -23.47 -13.10
N GLU A 533 -4.44 -24.70 -12.66
CA GLU A 533 -5.62 -25.49 -13.00
C GLU A 533 -6.85 -24.97 -12.27
N ILE A 534 -6.70 -24.62 -10.98
CA ILE A 534 -7.76 -24.02 -10.17
C ILE A 534 -8.17 -22.66 -10.75
N LYS A 535 -7.22 -21.80 -11.13
CA LYS A 535 -7.47 -20.53 -11.83
C LYS A 535 -8.32 -20.75 -13.09
N LYS A 536 -7.95 -21.72 -13.93
CA LYS A 536 -8.71 -22.05 -15.15
C LYS A 536 -10.12 -22.55 -14.83
N GLU A 537 -10.28 -23.34 -13.78
CA GLU A 537 -11.60 -23.82 -13.35
C GLU A 537 -12.48 -22.66 -12.85
N ILE A 538 -11.92 -21.74 -12.06
CA ILE A 538 -12.62 -20.55 -11.59
C ILE A 538 -13.06 -19.71 -12.78
N LEU A 539 -12.14 -19.31 -13.66
CA LEU A 539 -12.45 -18.50 -14.85
C LEU A 539 -13.50 -19.15 -15.74
N LYS A 540 -13.48 -20.49 -15.89
CA LYS A 540 -14.48 -21.23 -16.65
C LYS A 540 -15.87 -21.18 -16.00
N LYS A 541 -15.95 -21.26 -14.67
CA LYS A 541 -17.20 -21.18 -13.92
C LYS A 541 -17.75 -19.76 -13.84
N THR A 542 -16.89 -18.73 -13.87
CA THR A 542 -17.30 -17.32 -13.74
C THR A 542 -17.59 -16.63 -15.06
N LYS A 543 -17.14 -17.16 -16.20
CA LYS A 543 -17.33 -16.56 -17.54
C LYS A 543 -18.79 -16.28 -17.95
N LYS A 544 -19.78 -16.87 -17.27
CA LYS A 544 -21.21 -16.66 -17.55
C LYS A 544 -21.81 -15.46 -16.81
N PHE A 545 -21.10 -14.90 -15.85
CA PHE A 545 -21.57 -13.76 -15.08
C PHE A 545 -21.19 -12.46 -15.78
N ASP A 546 -22.01 -11.43 -15.58
CA ASP A 546 -21.80 -10.09 -16.12
C ASP A 546 -20.79 -9.31 -15.26
N CYS A 547 -19.61 -9.89 -15.07
CA CYS A 547 -18.51 -9.30 -14.31
C CYS A 547 -17.16 -9.77 -14.86
N GLU A 548 -16.16 -8.90 -14.76
CA GLU A 548 -14.78 -9.27 -15.06
C GLU A 548 -14.14 -9.87 -13.81
N VAL A 549 -13.61 -11.09 -13.94
CA VAL A 549 -12.98 -11.81 -12.83
C VAL A 549 -11.50 -11.99 -13.11
N GLU A 550 -10.67 -11.34 -12.29
CA GLU A 550 -9.23 -11.46 -12.32
C GLU A 550 -8.78 -12.39 -11.19
N VAL A 551 -7.96 -13.39 -11.48
CA VAL A 551 -7.51 -14.38 -10.49
C VAL A 551 -5.99 -14.43 -10.47
N GLN A 552 -5.41 -14.17 -9.30
CA GLN A 552 -3.99 -14.28 -9.03
C GLN A 552 -3.67 -15.64 -8.38
N GLU A 553 -2.64 -16.30 -8.90
CA GLU A 553 -2.24 -17.66 -8.49
C GLU A 553 -1.63 -17.72 -7.08
N SER A 554 -1.25 -16.59 -6.50
CA SER A 554 -0.73 -16.50 -5.14
C SER A 554 -1.28 -15.28 -4.40
N SER A 555 -1.55 -15.41 -3.10
CA SER A 555 -1.90 -14.28 -2.22
C SER A 555 -0.73 -13.36 -1.91
N MET A 556 0.50 -13.80 -2.20
CA MET A 556 1.69 -12.99 -2.00
C MET A 556 1.85 -12.02 -3.17
N ASP A 557 1.59 -10.74 -2.90
CA ASP A 557 1.74 -9.69 -3.89
C ASP A 557 3.23 -9.39 -4.12
N MET A 558 3.79 -10.05 -5.15
CA MET A 558 5.15 -9.80 -5.62
C MET A 558 5.26 -8.51 -6.43
N SER A 559 4.14 -7.85 -6.76
CA SER A 559 4.16 -6.57 -7.48
C SER A 559 4.81 -5.46 -6.66
N ALA A 560 4.86 -5.58 -5.33
CA ALA A 560 5.61 -4.65 -4.48
C ALA A 560 7.14 -4.67 -4.72
N LEU A 561 7.70 -5.78 -5.25
CA LEU A 561 9.14 -5.92 -5.51
C LEU A 561 9.55 -5.41 -6.90
N GLY A 562 8.61 -5.26 -7.84
CA GLY A 562 8.94 -4.85 -9.20
C GLY A 562 7.78 -4.52 -10.13
N GLY A 563 6.54 -4.47 -9.66
CA GLY A 563 5.32 -4.34 -10.47
C GLY A 563 4.87 -5.66 -11.09
N SER A 564 3.66 -5.69 -11.66
CA SER A 564 3.13 -6.83 -12.39
C SER A 564 2.87 -6.45 -13.85
N GLY A 565 3.09 -7.41 -14.76
CA GLY A 565 2.76 -7.24 -16.16
C GLY A 565 3.58 -6.17 -16.88
N ILE A 566 2.95 -5.51 -17.85
CA ILE A 566 3.52 -4.44 -18.66
C ILE A 566 3.04 -3.11 -18.12
N SER A 567 3.96 -2.21 -17.79
CA SER A 567 3.64 -0.84 -17.41
C SER A 567 4.45 0.15 -18.25
N VAL A 568 3.76 1.06 -18.93
CA VAL A 568 4.37 2.12 -19.73
C VAL A 568 4.03 3.45 -19.08
N GLN A 569 5.02 4.10 -18.48
CA GLN A 569 4.85 5.41 -17.88
C GLN A 569 5.13 6.50 -18.93
N ILE A 570 4.17 7.40 -19.09
CA ILE A 570 4.24 8.58 -19.94
C ILE A 570 4.32 9.80 -19.02
N LYS A 571 5.36 10.62 -19.16
CA LYS A 571 5.52 11.87 -18.41
C LYS A 571 5.27 13.07 -19.30
N GLY A 572 4.62 14.10 -18.78
CA GLY A 572 4.38 15.35 -19.49
C GLY A 572 3.46 16.31 -18.74
N ASN A 573 3.39 17.58 -19.15
CA ASN A 573 2.69 18.61 -18.38
C ASN A 573 1.20 18.74 -18.72
N ASP A 574 0.81 18.56 -19.97
CA ASP A 574 -0.59 18.71 -20.42
C ASP A 574 -1.31 17.34 -20.41
N LEU A 575 -2.36 17.26 -19.59
CA LEU A 575 -3.17 16.07 -19.33
C LEU A 575 -3.94 15.59 -20.56
N ASN A 576 -4.43 16.49 -21.41
CA ASN A 576 -5.19 16.11 -22.60
C ASN A 576 -4.28 15.42 -23.61
N LYS A 577 -3.06 15.94 -23.78
CA LYS A 577 -2.02 15.30 -24.59
C LYS A 577 -1.54 13.99 -23.98
N LEU A 578 -1.35 13.92 -22.65
CA LEU A 578 -1.05 12.66 -21.97
C LEU A 578 -2.10 11.59 -22.29
N ARG A 579 -3.40 11.92 -22.23
CA ARG A 579 -4.49 11.00 -22.58
C ARG A 579 -4.45 10.56 -24.04
N SER A 580 -4.17 11.47 -24.98
CA SER A 580 -4.02 11.12 -26.39
C SER A 580 -2.88 10.11 -26.58
N ILE A 581 -1.71 10.41 -26.02
CA ILE A 581 -0.55 9.53 -26.10
C ILE A 581 -0.85 8.20 -25.38
N GLY A 582 -1.54 8.22 -24.24
CA GLY A 582 -1.98 7.04 -23.52
C GLY A 582 -2.87 6.13 -24.36
N LYS A 583 -3.82 6.69 -25.11
CA LYS A 583 -4.67 5.93 -26.06
C LYS A 583 -3.87 5.35 -27.21
N ASP A 584 -2.93 6.11 -27.77
CA ASP A 584 -2.07 5.65 -28.87
C ASP A 584 -1.15 4.51 -28.41
N ILE A 585 -0.55 4.65 -27.23
CA ILE A 585 0.29 3.61 -26.62
C ILE A 585 -0.55 2.38 -26.23
N ALA A 586 -1.76 2.56 -25.69
CA ALA A 586 -2.66 1.46 -25.37
C ALA A 586 -2.99 0.63 -26.62
N LYS A 587 -3.25 1.26 -27.78
CA LYS A 587 -3.42 0.55 -29.06
C LYS A 587 -2.17 -0.22 -29.47
N ILE A 588 -0.98 0.36 -29.32
CA ILE A 588 0.28 -0.33 -29.62
C ILE A 588 0.47 -1.57 -28.74
N VAL A 589 0.09 -1.47 -27.46
CA VAL A 589 0.14 -2.56 -26.48
C VAL A 589 -0.91 -3.63 -26.84
N GLU A 590 -2.12 -3.24 -27.21
CA GLU A 590 -3.22 -4.13 -27.66
C GLU A 590 -2.86 -4.90 -28.95
N ASP A 591 -2.22 -4.23 -29.92
CA ASP A 591 -1.73 -4.85 -31.16
C ASP A 591 -0.56 -5.84 -30.95
N THR A 592 -0.07 -5.97 -29.73
CA THR A 592 1.05 -6.85 -29.40
C THR A 592 0.55 -8.18 -28.90
N LYS A 593 0.84 -9.27 -29.63
CA LYS A 593 0.46 -10.63 -29.23
C LYS A 593 0.98 -10.94 -27.82
N GLY A 594 0.07 -11.34 -26.94
CA GLY A 594 0.39 -11.76 -25.57
C GLY A 594 -0.03 -10.77 -24.49
N THR A 595 -0.65 -9.65 -24.83
CA THR A 595 -1.26 -8.69 -23.89
C THR A 595 -2.73 -9.04 -23.64
N GLN A 596 -3.22 -8.76 -22.43
CA GLN A 596 -4.63 -8.82 -22.04
C GLN A 596 -4.93 -7.68 -21.04
N ASN A 597 -6.22 -7.41 -20.78
CA ASN A 597 -6.69 -6.43 -19.79
C ASN A 597 -5.91 -5.10 -19.85
N ILE A 598 -5.91 -4.47 -21.03
CA ILE A 598 -5.14 -3.23 -21.26
C ILE A 598 -5.90 -2.06 -20.63
N SER A 599 -5.25 -1.38 -19.69
CA SER A 599 -5.68 -0.08 -19.19
C SER A 599 -4.85 1.02 -19.83
N ASN A 600 -5.52 2.04 -20.36
CA ASN A 600 -4.86 3.21 -20.95
C ASN A 600 -4.40 4.23 -19.90
N GLY A 601 -4.50 3.90 -18.60
CA GLY A 601 -4.10 4.76 -17.49
C GLY A 601 -4.93 6.02 -17.31
N SER A 602 -5.91 6.25 -18.20
CA SER A 602 -6.85 7.37 -18.10
C SER A 602 -8.04 6.99 -17.21
N GLU A 603 -7.82 6.12 -16.23
CA GLU A 603 -8.87 5.49 -15.44
C GLU A 603 -9.72 6.54 -14.72
N GLU A 604 -11.02 6.37 -14.96
CA GLU A 604 -12.16 6.99 -14.30
C GLU A 604 -12.23 8.50 -14.41
N THR A 605 -12.81 8.94 -15.52
CA THR A 605 -13.41 10.27 -15.53
C THR A 605 -14.68 10.25 -14.69
N THR A 606 -14.67 10.96 -13.57
CA THR A 606 -15.90 11.18 -12.82
C THR A 606 -16.73 12.23 -13.56
N PRO A 607 -18.03 11.99 -13.79
CA PRO A 607 -18.91 13.02 -14.32
C PRO A 607 -18.92 14.22 -13.37
N ASP A 608 -18.40 15.34 -13.85
CA ASP A 608 -18.34 16.62 -13.15
C ASP A 608 -19.42 17.56 -13.69
N LEU A 609 -20.15 18.19 -12.78
CA LEU A 609 -21.12 19.22 -13.11
C LEU A 609 -20.51 20.59 -12.80
N HIS A 610 -19.87 21.18 -13.80
CA HIS A 610 -19.21 22.46 -13.64
C HIS A 610 -20.23 23.62 -13.71
N VAL A 611 -20.48 24.26 -12.56
CA VAL A 611 -21.37 25.42 -12.42
C VAL A 611 -20.61 26.70 -12.77
N VAL A 612 -20.79 27.19 -13.99
CA VAL A 612 -20.12 28.40 -14.50
C VAL A 612 -20.98 29.62 -14.17
N VAL A 613 -20.61 30.34 -13.12
CA VAL A 613 -21.31 31.57 -12.70
C VAL A 613 -21.14 32.69 -13.73
N ASP A 614 -22.25 33.26 -14.19
CA ASP A 614 -22.25 34.50 -14.97
C ASP A 614 -22.05 35.69 -14.02
N LYS A 615 -20.81 36.16 -13.94
CA LYS A 615 -20.40 37.27 -13.05
C LYS A 615 -21.25 38.54 -13.24
N LYS A 616 -21.73 38.83 -14.45
CA LYS A 616 -22.54 40.03 -14.72
C LYS A 616 -23.94 39.88 -14.15
N LYS A 617 -24.57 38.72 -14.30
CA LYS A 617 -25.90 38.42 -13.73
C LYS A 617 -25.84 38.26 -12.22
N ALA A 618 -24.78 37.66 -11.68
CA ALA A 618 -24.58 37.51 -10.25
C ALA A 618 -24.48 38.87 -9.54
N VAL A 619 -23.64 39.79 -10.03
CA VAL A 619 -23.47 41.13 -9.43
C VAL A 619 -24.75 41.95 -9.49
N LYS A 620 -25.51 41.89 -10.59
CA LYS A 620 -26.83 42.55 -10.71
C LYS A 620 -27.86 42.08 -9.68
N ASN A 621 -27.65 40.88 -9.13
CA ASN A 621 -28.49 40.29 -8.10
C ASN A 621 -27.82 40.30 -6.71
N GLY A 622 -26.73 41.06 -6.53
CA GLY A 622 -26.08 41.21 -5.23
C GLY A 622 -25.33 39.96 -4.77
N LEU A 623 -24.95 39.09 -5.71
CA LEU A 623 -24.27 37.83 -5.46
C LEU A 623 -22.83 37.88 -5.98
N THR A 624 -21.89 37.34 -5.19
CA THR A 624 -20.53 37.06 -5.64
C THR A 624 -20.37 35.56 -5.93
N VAL A 625 -19.33 35.18 -6.68
CA VAL A 625 -19.00 33.77 -6.89
C VAL A 625 -18.78 33.05 -5.56
N ALA A 626 -18.14 33.72 -4.59
CA ALA A 626 -17.89 33.17 -3.25
C ALA A 626 -19.20 32.97 -2.47
N THR A 627 -20.14 33.92 -2.53
CA THR A 627 -21.45 33.82 -1.87
C THR A 627 -22.29 32.69 -2.46
N ILE A 628 -22.28 32.54 -3.79
CA ILE A 628 -22.96 31.44 -4.49
C ILE A 628 -22.33 30.10 -4.08
N TYR A 629 -21.00 30.01 -4.06
CA TYR A 629 -20.29 28.82 -3.61
C TYR A 629 -20.64 28.47 -2.17
N GLN A 630 -20.65 29.43 -1.25
CA GLN A 630 -20.96 29.19 0.16
C GLN A 630 -22.39 28.66 0.33
N GLN A 631 -23.38 29.32 -0.26
CA GLN A 631 -24.78 28.88 -0.18
C GLN A 631 -25.02 27.52 -0.86
N LEU A 632 -24.34 27.24 -1.97
CA LEU A 632 -24.43 25.97 -2.66
C LEU A 632 -23.71 24.86 -1.87
N SER A 633 -22.53 25.14 -1.34
CA SER A 633 -21.75 24.24 -0.50
C SER A 633 -22.51 23.88 0.77
N GLU A 634 -23.12 24.84 1.48
CA GLU A 634 -23.93 24.56 2.67
C GLU A 634 -25.13 23.62 2.39
N LYS A 635 -25.75 23.73 1.21
CA LYS A 635 -26.84 22.85 0.77
C LYS A 635 -26.34 21.48 0.31
N LEU A 636 -25.15 21.41 -0.28
CA LEU A 636 -24.54 20.19 -0.81
C LEU A 636 -23.62 19.47 0.18
N LYS A 637 -23.27 20.06 1.32
CA LYS A 637 -22.32 19.49 2.28
C LYS A 637 -22.95 18.33 3.03
N ASP A 638 -22.33 17.15 2.96
CA ASP A 638 -22.81 15.95 3.65
C ASP A 638 -22.97 16.12 5.14
N ALA A 639 -23.73 15.19 5.74
CA ALA A 639 -23.74 15.03 7.17
C ALA A 639 -22.29 14.95 7.64
N SER A 640 -21.89 15.89 8.48
CA SER A 640 -20.53 15.92 9.01
C SER A 640 -20.58 15.70 10.49
N GLU A 641 -19.55 15.04 10.99
CA GLU A 641 -19.35 14.81 12.41
C GLU A 641 -19.34 16.15 13.16
N ALA A 642 -20.13 16.24 14.22
CA ALA A 642 -20.22 17.38 15.12
C ALA A 642 -19.43 17.12 16.41
N THR A 643 -19.60 15.94 16.98
CA THR A 643 -18.95 15.48 18.21
C THR A 643 -19.07 13.96 18.31
N THR A 644 -18.39 13.36 19.28
CA THR A 644 -18.47 11.93 19.58
C THR A 644 -19.09 11.75 20.96
N ILE A 645 -20.04 10.85 21.09
CA ILE A 645 -20.70 10.53 22.37
C ILE A 645 -20.37 9.10 22.78
N THR A 646 -20.24 8.86 24.08
CA THR A 646 -19.98 7.52 24.61
C THR A 646 -21.27 6.95 25.20
N ILE A 647 -21.83 5.92 24.57
CA ILE A 647 -23.01 5.20 25.07
C ILE A 647 -22.58 3.76 25.38
N ASN A 648 -22.70 3.32 26.64
CA ASN A 648 -22.31 1.98 27.09
C ASN A 648 -20.85 1.62 26.71
N GLU A 649 -19.92 2.52 26.99
CA GLU A 649 -18.48 2.38 26.66
C GLU A 649 -18.16 2.26 25.15
N LYS A 650 -19.14 2.51 24.28
CA LYS A 650 -18.95 2.60 22.83
C LYS A 650 -19.02 4.05 22.38
N GLU A 651 -18.06 4.46 21.57
CA GLU A 651 -18.03 5.79 20.96
C GLU A 651 -18.87 5.80 19.68
N TYR A 652 -19.78 6.77 19.57
CA TYR A 652 -20.61 7.02 18.41
C TYR A 652 -20.34 8.43 17.89
N SER A 653 -19.99 8.55 16.61
CA SER A 653 -19.89 9.84 15.93
C SER A 653 -21.29 10.40 15.69
N VAL A 654 -21.55 11.61 16.18
CA VAL A 654 -22.80 12.33 15.97
C VAL A 654 -22.69 13.14 14.69
N ASN A 655 -23.29 12.63 13.62
CA ASN A 655 -23.33 13.31 12.33
C ASN A 655 -24.56 14.20 12.23
N VAL A 656 -24.34 15.49 11.92
CA VAL A 656 -25.45 16.44 11.69
C VAL A 656 -25.50 16.76 10.20
N GLY A 657 -26.61 16.39 9.58
CA GLY A 657 -26.91 16.61 8.18
C GLY A 657 -28.37 17.01 7.98
N ASN A 658 -28.67 17.52 6.80
CA ASN A 658 -30.04 17.85 6.42
C ASN A 658 -30.72 16.60 5.82
N SER A 659 -31.88 16.19 6.34
CA SER A 659 -32.57 14.96 5.92
C SER A 659 -33.03 14.98 4.44
N ALA A 660 -33.19 16.18 3.86
CA ALA A 660 -33.63 16.37 2.46
C ALA A 660 -32.61 15.97 1.37
N LYS A 661 -31.45 15.41 1.76
CA LYS A 661 -30.30 15.22 0.87
C LYS A 661 -30.36 13.99 -0.03
N ASN A 662 -31.06 12.93 0.38
CA ASN A 662 -31.12 11.67 -0.39
C ASN A 662 -31.92 11.77 -1.70
N THR A 663 -32.35 12.98 -2.12
CA THR A 663 -33.23 13.21 -3.27
C THR A 663 -32.84 14.38 -4.17
N LEU A 664 -31.72 15.08 -3.95
CA LEU A 664 -31.32 16.22 -4.79
C LEU A 664 -30.80 15.74 -6.16
N THR A 665 -31.61 15.87 -7.20
CA THR A 665 -31.21 15.55 -8.58
C THR A 665 -30.49 16.72 -9.25
N ARG A 666 -29.84 16.46 -10.40
CA ARG A 666 -29.20 17.50 -11.23
C ARG A 666 -30.19 18.60 -11.65
N ASP A 667 -31.46 18.28 -11.82
CA ASP A 667 -32.49 19.25 -12.18
C ASP A 667 -33.00 20.05 -10.98
N ASP A 668 -32.91 19.51 -9.77
CA ASP A 668 -33.23 20.23 -8.54
C ASP A 668 -32.16 21.28 -8.23
N LEU A 669 -30.89 21.00 -8.58
CA LEU A 669 -29.79 21.96 -8.48
C LEU A 669 -30.05 23.25 -9.26
N LYS A 670 -30.67 23.17 -10.44
CA LYS A 670 -31.03 24.35 -11.26
C LYS A 670 -32.05 25.26 -10.57
N LYS A 671 -32.94 24.65 -9.78
CA LYS A 671 -34.03 25.31 -9.05
C LYS A 671 -33.61 25.80 -7.66
N VAL A 672 -32.36 25.57 -7.25
CA VAL A 672 -31.86 26.04 -5.97
C VAL A 672 -31.96 27.57 -5.90
N LYS A 673 -32.73 28.05 -4.93
CA LYS A 673 -32.83 29.47 -4.61
C LYS A 673 -31.59 29.95 -3.87
N LEU A 674 -31.03 31.05 -4.33
CA LEU A 674 -29.92 31.78 -3.76
C LEU A 674 -30.40 33.16 -3.33
N THR A 675 -29.90 33.64 -2.19
CA THR A 675 -30.31 34.92 -1.63
C THR A 675 -29.15 35.91 -1.76
N GLY A 676 -29.34 36.98 -2.52
CA GLY A 676 -28.38 38.08 -2.65
C GLY A 676 -28.89 39.36 -2.03
N THR A 677 -27.98 40.29 -1.73
CA THR A 677 -28.36 41.59 -1.13
C THR A 677 -28.10 42.70 -2.13
N VAL A 678 -29.16 43.36 -2.59
CA VAL A 678 -29.08 44.51 -3.51
C VAL A 678 -29.69 45.72 -2.82
N SER A 679 -28.92 46.79 -2.65
CA SER A 679 -29.38 48.05 -2.04
C SER A 679 -30.07 47.85 -0.68
N GLY A 680 -29.54 46.94 0.16
CA GLY A 680 -30.06 46.66 1.50
C GLY A 680 -31.31 45.76 1.54
N LYS A 681 -31.82 45.27 0.40
CA LYS A 681 -32.94 44.32 0.35
C LYS A 681 -32.47 42.95 -0.13
N GLU A 682 -32.98 41.90 0.53
CA GLU A 682 -32.80 40.52 0.10
C GLU A 682 -33.55 40.28 -1.21
N LYS A 683 -32.87 39.68 -2.18
CA LYS A 683 -33.42 39.27 -3.46
C LYS A 683 -33.13 37.80 -3.68
N GLU A 684 -34.18 36.98 -3.76
CA GLU A 684 -34.08 35.57 -4.13
C GLU A 684 -33.96 35.43 -5.65
N VAL A 685 -33.01 34.59 -6.09
CA VAL A 685 -32.75 34.29 -7.50
C VAL A 685 -32.41 32.81 -7.62
N THR A 686 -32.89 32.13 -8.66
CA THR A 686 -32.55 30.71 -8.87
C THR A 686 -31.17 30.55 -9.49
N LEU A 687 -30.48 29.45 -9.18
CA LEU A 687 -29.11 29.19 -9.66
C LEU A 687 -29.00 29.27 -11.20
N ASP A 688 -30.00 28.77 -11.94
CA ASP A 688 -30.06 28.84 -13.42
C ASP A 688 -30.12 30.28 -13.99
N GLN A 689 -30.61 31.25 -13.21
CA GLN A 689 -30.65 32.65 -13.66
C GLN A 689 -29.28 33.33 -13.56
N VAL A 690 -28.35 32.78 -12.77
CA VAL A 690 -27.03 33.38 -12.48
C VAL A 690 -25.84 32.48 -12.83
N ALA A 691 -26.07 31.23 -13.20
CA ALA A 691 -25.04 30.28 -13.59
C ALA A 691 -25.49 29.37 -14.74
N ASN A 692 -24.54 28.97 -15.58
CA ASN A 692 -24.73 27.96 -16.60
C ASN A 692 -24.11 26.64 -16.14
N PHE A 693 -24.74 25.53 -16.48
CA PHE A 693 -24.25 24.19 -16.12
C PHE A 693 -23.54 23.56 -17.32
N ARG A 694 -22.32 23.10 -17.14
CA ARG A 694 -21.59 22.31 -18.13
C ARG A 694 -21.27 20.94 -17.55
N ASN A 695 -21.68 19.90 -18.26
CA ASN A 695 -21.19 18.56 -17.96
C ASN A 695 -19.76 18.46 -18.51
N SER A 696 -18.83 18.09 -17.65
CA SER A 696 -17.45 17.78 -18.01
C SER A 696 -17.04 16.47 -17.36
N ASP A 697 -16.04 15.85 -17.93
CA ASP A 697 -15.43 14.65 -17.39
C ASP A 697 -14.12 15.07 -16.72
N SER A 698 -14.07 15.02 -15.39
CA SER A 698 -12.86 15.35 -14.63
C SER A 698 -12.10 14.07 -14.28
N LEU A 699 -10.77 14.15 -14.14
CA LEU A 699 -9.99 12.99 -13.70
C LEU A 699 -10.23 12.74 -12.21
N SER A 700 -10.54 11.49 -11.85
CA SER A 700 -10.63 11.04 -10.45
C SER A 700 -9.33 11.27 -9.68
N SER A 701 -8.18 11.14 -10.35
CA SER A 701 -6.86 11.30 -9.75
C SER A 701 -5.82 11.89 -10.73
N ILE A 702 -4.81 12.58 -10.19
CA ILE A 702 -3.65 13.05 -10.94
C ILE A 702 -2.39 12.47 -10.31
N ASN A 703 -1.80 11.48 -10.99
CA ASN A 703 -0.54 10.89 -10.56
C ASN A 703 0.64 11.80 -10.91
N ARG A 704 1.53 11.99 -9.94
CA ARG A 704 2.79 12.74 -10.12
C ARG A 704 3.97 11.93 -9.60
N ASN A 705 5.05 11.91 -10.37
CA ASN A 705 6.32 11.32 -9.98
C ASN A 705 7.41 12.38 -10.15
N GLN A 706 8.17 12.67 -9.08
CA GLN A 706 9.16 13.75 -9.07
C GLN A 706 8.57 15.10 -9.52
N GLN A 707 7.37 15.43 -9.05
CA GLN A 707 6.59 16.64 -9.40
C GLN A 707 6.13 16.75 -10.86
N GLU A 708 6.46 15.81 -11.74
CA GLU A 708 5.92 15.72 -13.10
C GLU A 708 4.65 14.88 -13.14
N ARG A 709 3.65 15.28 -13.95
CA ARG A 709 2.43 14.48 -14.13
C ARG A 709 2.74 13.25 -14.96
N THR A 710 2.20 12.11 -14.54
CA THR A 710 2.44 10.82 -15.16
C THR A 710 1.14 10.10 -15.48
N LEU A 711 1.10 9.42 -16.62
CA LEU A 711 0.04 8.51 -17.01
C LEU A 711 0.66 7.13 -17.25
N SER A 712 0.14 6.09 -16.61
CA SER A 712 0.68 4.73 -16.74
C SER A 712 -0.28 3.87 -17.54
N VAL A 713 0.11 3.45 -18.75
CA VAL A 713 -0.62 2.44 -19.52
C VAL A 713 -0.19 1.06 -19.00
N THR A 714 -1.11 0.30 -18.44
CA THR A 714 -0.83 -1.04 -17.88
C THR A 714 -1.48 -2.13 -18.73
N SER A 715 -0.90 -3.31 -18.72
CA SER A 715 -1.48 -4.49 -19.34
C SER A 715 -0.98 -5.74 -18.65
N GLU A 716 -1.90 -6.65 -18.41
CA GLU A 716 -1.57 -8.00 -17.99
C GLU A 716 -1.02 -8.82 -19.16
N ILE A 717 -0.31 -9.90 -18.81
CA ILE A 717 0.21 -10.84 -19.79
C ILE A 717 -0.72 -12.03 -19.89
N LYS A 718 -1.06 -12.38 -21.13
CA LYS A 718 -1.89 -13.53 -21.43
C LYS A 718 -1.22 -14.84 -21.02
N ASP A 719 -2.02 -15.77 -20.50
CA ASP A 719 -1.53 -17.09 -20.11
C ASP A 719 -0.72 -17.77 -21.23
N GLY A 720 0.47 -18.28 -20.88
CA GLY A 720 1.39 -18.94 -21.82
C GLY A 720 2.37 -18.01 -22.54
N TYR A 721 2.27 -16.70 -22.33
CA TYR A 721 3.27 -15.72 -22.79
C TYR A 721 4.24 -15.35 -21.66
N ASN A 722 5.46 -14.97 -22.03
CA ASN A 722 6.49 -14.54 -21.09
C ASN A 722 6.61 -13.02 -21.04
N VAL A 723 6.70 -12.47 -19.82
CA VAL A 723 6.81 -11.03 -19.53
C VAL A 723 7.92 -10.36 -20.32
N GLY A 724 9.14 -10.89 -20.25
CA GLY A 724 10.30 -10.30 -20.91
C GLY A 724 10.18 -10.21 -22.42
N LYS A 725 9.62 -11.25 -23.07
CA LYS A 725 9.43 -11.27 -24.53
C LYS A 725 8.37 -10.28 -24.98
N VAL A 726 7.20 -10.26 -24.33
CA VAL A 726 6.11 -9.34 -24.68
C VAL A 726 6.53 -7.90 -24.40
N SER A 727 7.14 -7.63 -23.23
CA SER A 727 7.65 -6.32 -22.87
C SER A 727 8.73 -5.82 -23.83
N SER A 728 9.65 -6.68 -24.28
CA SER A 728 10.65 -6.32 -25.28
C SER A 728 10.04 -6.01 -26.66
N ALA A 729 8.98 -6.73 -27.04
CA ALA A 729 8.24 -6.47 -28.28
C ALA A 729 7.50 -5.12 -28.21
N VAL A 730 6.84 -4.84 -27.09
CA VAL A 730 6.19 -3.55 -26.81
C VAL A 730 7.23 -2.42 -26.82
N GLN A 731 8.36 -2.58 -26.12
CA GLN A 731 9.43 -1.59 -26.08
C GLN A 731 9.98 -1.27 -27.49
N LYS A 732 10.15 -2.28 -28.36
CA LYS A 732 10.57 -2.08 -29.75
C LYS A 732 9.56 -1.29 -30.57
N LYS A 733 8.25 -1.48 -30.34
CA LYS A 733 7.19 -0.71 -31.01
C LYS A 733 7.11 0.72 -30.48
N ILE A 734 7.18 0.90 -29.15
CA ILE A 734 7.17 2.23 -28.50
C ILE A 734 8.37 3.07 -28.93
N LYS A 735 9.56 2.48 -29.08
CA LYS A 735 10.75 3.21 -29.59
C LYS A 735 10.58 3.77 -31.01
N LYS A 736 9.63 3.25 -31.80
CA LYS A 736 9.30 3.78 -33.13
C LYS A 736 8.24 4.89 -33.09
N TYR A 737 7.60 5.11 -31.95
CA TYR A 737 6.59 6.13 -31.78
C TYR A 737 7.24 7.49 -31.53
N ASN A 738 6.92 8.49 -32.34
CA ASN A 738 7.46 9.83 -32.21
C ASN A 738 6.66 10.62 -31.17
N ALA A 739 7.18 10.69 -29.94
CA ALA A 739 6.57 11.48 -28.88
C ALA A 739 6.68 13.00 -29.17
N PRO A 740 5.64 13.81 -28.86
CA PRO A 740 5.73 15.27 -28.93
C PRO A 740 6.82 15.84 -28.02
N LYS A 741 7.36 17.02 -28.36
CA LYS A 741 8.39 17.70 -27.53
C LYS A 741 7.87 17.91 -26.10
N GLY A 742 8.69 17.57 -25.10
CA GLY A 742 8.35 17.69 -23.68
C GLY A 742 7.61 16.49 -23.08
N TYR A 743 7.49 15.37 -23.83
CA TYR A 743 6.94 14.11 -23.34
C TYR A 743 8.01 13.03 -23.37
N SER A 744 8.06 12.23 -22.31
CA SER A 744 8.92 11.04 -22.26
C SER A 744 8.07 9.79 -22.02
N ILE A 745 8.43 8.71 -22.70
CA ILE A 745 7.75 7.42 -22.60
C ILE A 745 8.78 6.41 -22.15
N THR A 746 8.58 5.83 -20.97
CA THR A 746 9.50 4.88 -20.36
C THR A 746 8.74 3.62 -19.97
N MET A 747 9.29 2.46 -20.34
CA MET A 747 8.83 1.19 -19.78
C MET A 747 9.20 1.16 -18.29
N LYS A 748 8.23 0.83 -17.45
CA LYS A 748 8.31 0.70 -16.00
C LYS A 748 7.73 -0.65 -15.58
N GLY A 749 7.64 -0.89 -14.27
CA GLY A 749 7.15 -2.16 -13.73
C GLY A 749 8.15 -3.29 -13.94
N GLU A 750 7.64 -4.51 -14.14
CA GLU A 750 8.44 -5.73 -13.96
C GLU A 750 9.67 -5.78 -14.89
N MET A 751 9.53 -5.24 -16.10
CA MET A 751 10.63 -5.18 -17.07
C MET A 751 11.80 -4.29 -16.61
N GLU A 752 11.53 -3.18 -15.92
CA GLU A 752 12.60 -2.32 -15.37
C GLU A 752 13.38 -3.10 -14.31
N SER A 753 12.69 -3.73 -13.37
CA SER A 753 13.31 -4.56 -12.33
C SER A 753 14.07 -5.76 -12.92
N ILE A 754 13.56 -6.41 -13.97
CA ILE A 754 14.26 -7.47 -14.69
C ILE A 754 15.55 -6.93 -15.31
N GLN A 755 15.51 -5.79 -16.00
CA GLN A 755 16.69 -5.21 -16.67
C GLN A 755 17.74 -4.75 -15.67
N GLU A 756 17.34 -4.08 -14.59
CA GLU A 756 18.24 -3.66 -13.52
C GLU A 756 18.89 -4.87 -12.83
N THR A 757 18.08 -5.84 -12.40
CA THR A 757 18.56 -7.05 -11.70
C THR A 757 19.47 -7.89 -12.60
N THR A 758 19.07 -8.13 -13.85
CA THR A 758 19.88 -8.89 -14.83
C THR A 758 21.17 -8.15 -15.16
N GLY A 759 21.14 -6.83 -15.31
CA GLY A 759 22.32 -6.01 -15.55
C GLY A 759 23.31 -6.07 -14.39
N GLN A 760 22.83 -5.98 -13.15
CA GLN A 760 23.66 -6.09 -11.95
C GLN A 760 24.23 -7.50 -11.77
N ILE A 761 23.43 -8.57 -11.99
CA ILE A 761 23.94 -9.95 -11.94
C ILE A 761 24.94 -10.21 -13.07
N GLY A 762 24.73 -9.66 -14.27
CA GLY A 762 25.69 -9.73 -15.37
C GLY A 762 27.01 -9.03 -15.04
N LEU A 763 26.96 -7.85 -14.43
CA LEU A 763 28.15 -7.15 -13.92
C LEU A 763 28.84 -7.95 -12.81
N MET A 764 28.07 -8.51 -11.87
CA MET A 764 28.56 -9.39 -10.80
C MET A 764 29.32 -10.57 -11.38
N LEU A 765 28.76 -11.24 -12.40
CA LEU A 765 29.40 -12.36 -13.08
C LEU A 765 30.70 -11.96 -13.76
N LEU A 766 30.74 -10.80 -14.44
CA LEU A 766 31.94 -10.30 -15.10
C LEU A 766 33.05 -10.04 -14.08
N LEU A 767 32.72 -9.37 -12.97
CA LEU A 767 33.65 -9.12 -11.87
C LEU A 767 34.09 -10.41 -11.18
N ALA A 768 33.19 -11.39 -11.03
CA ALA A 768 33.50 -12.72 -10.48
C ALA A 768 34.56 -13.43 -11.33
N VAL A 769 34.41 -13.42 -12.66
CA VAL A 769 35.40 -13.98 -13.58
C VAL A 769 36.74 -13.26 -13.46
N ALA A 770 36.75 -11.93 -13.31
CA ALA A 770 37.97 -11.16 -13.11
C ALA A 770 38.66 -11.51 -11.77
N PHE A 771 37.92 -11.61 -10.67
CA PHE A 771 38.50 -12.00 -9.37
C PHE A 771 38.99 -13.45 -9.36
N MET A 772 38.24 -14.37 -9.97
CA MET A 772 38.69 -15.75 -10.15
C MET A 772 39.99 -15.81 -10.94
N TYR A 773 40.11 -15.02 -12.01
CA TYR A 773 41.35 -14.95 -12.78
C TYR A 773 42.53 -14.49 -11.92
N LEU A 774 42.37 -13.41 -11.14
CA LEU A 774 43.43 -12.86 -10.29
C LEU A 774 43.89 -13.87 -9.22
N ILE A 775 42.96 -14.57 -8.57
CA ILE A 775 43.29 -15.58 -7.56
C ILE A 775 44.01 -16.77 -8.18
N MET A 776 43.55 -17.24 -9.33
CA MET A 776 44.21 -18.33 -10.05
C MET A 776 45.60 -17.92 -10.56
N VAL A 777 45.80 -16.68 -11.00
CA VAL A 777 47.13 -16.18 -11.39
C VAL A 777 48.08 -16.21 -10.19
N ALA A 778 47.62 -15.79 -9.02
CA ALA A 778 48.41 -15.88 -7.78
C ALA A 778 48.71 -17.35 -7.39
N GLN A 779 47.75 -18.26 -7.59
CA GLN A 779 47.91 -19.69 -7.29
C GLN A 779 48.90 -20.38 -8.23
N PHE A 780 48.73 -20.24 -9.55
CA PHE A 780 49.52 -20.94 -10.55
C PHE A 780 50.82 -20.24 -10.92
N GLN A 781 51.06 -19.03 -10.40
CA GLN A 781 52.17 -18.15 -10.78
C GLN A 781 52.33 -18.03 -12.31
N SER A 782 51.20 -18.05 -13.03
CA SER A 782 51.15 -18.15 -14.48
C SER A 782 49.88 -17.47 -15.01
N LEU A 783 50.01 -16.76 -16.13
CA LEU A 783 48.86 -16.15 -16.82
C LEU A 783 48.14 -17.15 -17.74
N LYS A 784 48.82 -18.23 -18.15
CA LYS A 784 48.28 -19.19 -19.14
C LYS A 784 47.36 -20.21 -18.50
N SER A 785 47.76 -20.80 -17.38
CA SER A 785 46.98 -21.83 -16.68
C SER A 785 45.57 -21.34 -16.29
N PRO A 786 45.41 -20.13 -15.69
CA PRO A 786 44.10 -19.56 -15.37
C PRO A 786 43.22 -19.33 -16.60
N PHE A 787 43.80 -18.84 -17.70
CA PHE A 787 43.06 -18.63 -18.95
C PHE A 787 42.49 -19.93 -19.53
N ILE A 788 43.27 -21.01 -19.48
CA ILE A 788 42.83 -22.35 -19.91
C ILE A 788 41.67 -22.84 -19.04
N ILE A 789 41.75 -22.62 -17.73
CA ILE A 789 40.71 -23.03 -16.77
C ILE A 789 39.42 -22.24 -16.98
N LEU A 790 39.49 -20.92 -17.22
CA LEU A 790 38.30 -20.08 -17.44
C LEU A 790 37.48 -20.50 -18.67
N PHE A 791 38.09 -21.20 -19.62
CA PHE A 791 37.37 -21.76 -20.78
C PHE A 791 36.31 -22.81 -20.38
N THR A 792 36.36 -23.32 -19.14
CA THR A 792 35.31 -24.18 -18.56
C THR A 792 33.99 -23.46 -18.30
N ILE A 793 34.01 -22.14 -18.07
CA ILE A 793 32.81 -21.36 -17.76
C ILE A 793 31.84 -21.31 -18.95
N PRO A 794 32.26 -20.89 -20.18
CA PRO A 794 31.40 -20.96 -21.36
C PRO A 794 30.82 -22.36 -21.61
N MET A 795 31.63 -23.40 -21.37
CA MET A 795 31.20 -24.80 -21.52
C MET A 795 30.15 -25.20 -20.49
N ALA A 796 30.26 -24.74 -19.25
CA ALA A 796 29.24 -24.99 -18.25
C ALA A 796 27.94 -24.25 -18.58
N PHE A 797 28.05 -23.00 -19.05
CA PHE A 797 26.88 -22.19 -19.39
C PHE A 797 26.06 -22.80 -20.52
N THR A 798 26.72 -23.46 -21.47
CA THR A 798 26.05 -24.23 -22.53
C THR A 798 25.08 -25.26 -21.94
N GLY A 799 25.55 -26.02 -20.94
CA GLY A 799 24.73 -27.01 -20.23
C GLY A 799 23.60 -26.38 -19.42
N GLY A 800 23.85 -25.23 -18.78
CA GLY A 800 22.83 -24.49 -18.04
C GLY A 800 21.69 -24.00 -18.93
N PHE A 801 22.02 -23.42 -20.09
CA PHE A 801 21.01 -22.99 -21.08
C PHE A 801 20.23 -24.17 -21.65
N LEU A 802 20.90 -25.29 -21.96
CA LEU A 802 20.23 -26.51 -22.40
C LEU A 802 19.29 -27.06 -21.31
N GLY A 803 19.69 -26.99 -20.03
CA GLY A 803 18.85 -27.38 -18.90
C GLY A 803 17.56 -26.58 -18.83
N LEU A 804 17.63 -25.25 -18.97
CA LEU A 804 16.45 -24.38 -19.00
C LEU A 804 15.57 -24.65 -20.23
N LEU A 805 16.17 -24.88 -21.41
CA LEU A 805 15.44 -25.15 -22.65
C LEU A 805 14.68 -26.48 -22.58
N ILE A 806 15.31 -27.54 -22.06
CA ILE A 806 14.69 -28.87 -21.91
C ILE A 806 13.54 -28.83 -20.91
N THR A 807 13.70 -28.07 -19.82
CA THR A 807 12.69 -27.97 -18.76
C THR A 807 11.61 -26.92 -19.04
N GLY A 808 11.77 -26.11 -20.08
CA GLY A 808 10.84 -25.04 -20.45
C GLY A 808 10.75 -23.92 -19.40
N LYS A 809 11.78 -23.74 -18.58
CA LYS A 809 11.83 -22.69 -17.54
C LYS A 809 12.42 -21.40 -18.11
N ASP A 810 11.90 -20.27 -17.64
CA ASP A 810 12.37 -18.94 -18.02
C ASP A 810 13.75 -18.63 -17.40
N LEU A 811 14.49 -17.75 -18.07
CA LEU A 811 15.71 -17.14 -17.54
C LEU A 811 15.32 -16.08 -16.49
N SER A 812 15.16 -16.53 -15.25
CA SER A 812 14.86 -15.66 -14.11
C SER A 812 16.12 -15.08 -13.45
N ALA A 813 15.96 -14.07 -12.59
CA ALA A 813 17.08 -13.58 -11.77
C ALA A 813 17.70 -14.71 -10.92
N ILE A 814 16.87 -15.61 -10.42
CA ILE A 814 17.28 -16.81 -9.65
C ILE A 814 18.05 -17.79 -10.54
N ALA A 815 17.65 -18.00 -11.79
CA ALA A 815 18.41 -18.81 -12.75
C ALA A 815 19.78 -18.20 -13.08
N MET A 816 19.87 -16.87 -13.19
CA MET A 816 21.12 -16.14 -13.42
C MET A 816 22.12 -16.29 -12.29
N ILE A 817 21.66 -16.31 -11.04
CA ILE A 817 22.49 -16.71 -9.91
C ILE A 817 23.01 -18.13 -10.11
N GLY A 818 22.17 -19.08 -10.57
CA GLY A 818 22.60 -20.43 -10.93
C GLY A 818 23.83 -20.45 -11.85
N PHE A 819 23.91 -19.55 -12.83
CA PHE A 819 25.08 -19.37 -13.69
C PHE A 819 26.29 -18.77 -12.95
N VAL A 820 26.07 -17.79 -12.08
CA VAL A 820 27.13 -17.24 -11.22
C VAL A 820 27.76 -18.35 -10.39
N MET A 821 26.95 -19.16 -9.70
CA MET A 821 27.44 -20.27 -8.88
C MET A 821 28.14 -21.35 -9.70
N LEU A 822 27.54 -21.70 -10.85
CA LEU A 822 28.11 -22.67 -11.77
C LEU A 822 29.52 -22.27 -12.22
N ALA A 823 29.78 -20.98 -12.43
CA ALA A 823 31.11 -20.49 -12.78
C ALA A 823 32.16 -20.79 -11.69
N GLY A 824 31.80 -20.69 -10.41
CA GLY A 824 32.70 -21.05 -9.30
C GLY A 824 32.90 -22.55 -9.16
N ILE A 825 31.81 -23.33 -9.18
CA ILE A 825 31.86 -24.78 -8.97
C ILE A 825 32.67 -25.46 -10.09
N ILE A 826 32.44 -25.08 -11.36
CA ILE A 826 33.09 -25.77 -12.49
C ILE A 826 34.60 -25.50 -12.55
N VAL A 827 35.00 -24.28 -12.17
CA VAL A 827 36.41 -23.86 -12.19
C VAL A 827 37.24 -24.70 -11.21
N ASN A 828 36.69 -25.11 -10.07
CA ASN A 828 37.36 -25.99 -9.10
C ASN A 828 37.87 -27.30 -9.76
N ASN A 829 37.01 -27.98 -10.53
CA ASN A 829 37.38 -29.21 -11.23
C ASN A 829 38.50 -28.97 -12.26
N GLY A 830 38.50 -27.82 -12.93
CA GLY A 830 39.56 -27.40 -13.85
C GLY A 830 40.89 -27.09 -13.15
N ILE A 831 40.86 -26.38 -12.02
CA ILE A 831 42.04 -26.03 -11.21
C ILE A 831 42.79 -27.31 -10.81
N VAL A 832 42.08 -28.27 -10.21
CA VAL A 832 42.68 -29.51 -9.70
C VAL A 832 43.25 -30.37 -10.84
N LEU A 833 42.60 -30.40 -11.99
CA LEU A 833 43.09 -31.13 -13.17
C LEU A 833 44.38 -30.52 -13.72
N VAL A 834 44.40 -29.20 -13.95
CA VAL A 834 45.57 -28.50 -14.50
C VAL A 834 46.76 -28.51 -13.53
N ASP A 835 46.50 -28.38 -12.23
CA ASP A 835 47.53 -28.50 -11.19
C ASP A 835 48.20 -29.89 -11.21
N THR A 836 47.42 -30.96 -11.33
CA THR A 836 47.94 -32.33 -11.42
C THR A 836 48.78 -32.54 -12.69
N ILE A 837 48.37 -31.94 -13.81
CA ILE A 837 49.16 -31.98 -15.05
C ILE A 837 50.52 -31.28 -14.83
N ASN A 838 50.54 -30.12 -14.17
CA ASN A 838 51.78 -29.39 -13.89
C ASN A 838 52.70 -30.19 -12.94
N GLN A 839 52.16 -30.77 -11.87
CA GLN A 839 52.92 -31.60 -10.93
C GLN A 839 53.55 -32.83 -11.60
N LEU A 840 52.81 -33.52 -12.48
CA LEU A 840 53.36 -34.67 -13.23
C LEU A 840 54.44 -34.25 -14.22
N ARG A 841 54.30 -33.06 -14.82
CA ARG A 841 55.34 -32.50 -15.71
C ARG A 841 56.62 -32.12 -14.95
N GLU A 842 56.48 -31.55 -13.75
CA GLU A 842 57.62 -31.27 -12.86
C GLU A 842 58.29 -32.57 -12.38
N SER A 843 57.51 -33.64 -12.22
CA SER A 843 57.99 -34.99 -11.88
C SER A 843 58.64 -35.73 -13.06
N GLY A 844 58.79 -35.09 -14.23
CA GLY A 844 59.52 -35.62 -15.38
C GLY A 844 58.72 -36.47 -16.39
N TYR A 845 57.39 -36.55 -16.29
CA TYR A 845 56.57 -37.28 -17.27
C TYR A 845 56.60 -36.61 -18.66
N GLU A 846 56.54 -37.43 -19.72
CA GLU A 846 56.37 -36.94 -21.09
C GLU A 846 55.09 -36.11 -21.22
N PHE A 847 55.10 -35.03 -22.03
CA PHE A 847 54.00 -34.06 -22.11
C PHE A 847 52.62 -34.68 -22.34
N GLU A 848 52.50 -35.61 -23.30
CA GLU A 848 51.22 -36.27 -23.60
C GLU A 848 50.84 -37.29 -22.53
N GLU A 849 51.81 -38.04 -22.00
CA GLU A 849 51.58 -39.03 -20.95
C GLU A 849 51.20 -38.38 -19.62
N ALA A 850 51.74 -37.20 -19.30
CA ALA A 850 51.35 -36.40 -18.15
C ALA A 850 49.88 -35.98 -18.22
N ILE A 851 49.40 -35.56 -19.41
CA ILE A 851 48.00 -35.17 -19.62
C ILE A 851 47.07 -36.39 -19.48
N LEU A 852 47.43 -37.52 -20.08
CA LEU A 852 46.63 -38.76 -20.02
C LEU A 852 46.58 -39.32 -18.59
N THR A 853 47.71 -39.34 -17.89
CA THR A 853 47.83 -39.86 -16.53
C THR A 853 47.08 -38.97 -15.54
N ALA A 854 47.27 -37.64 -15.61
CA ALA A 854 46.52 -36.69 -14.78
C ALA A 854 45.01 -36.87 -14.93
N GLY A 855 44.53 -36.92 -16.17
CA GLY A 855 43.11 -37.12 -16.45
C GLY A 855 42.58 -38.44 -15.89
N THR A 856 43.32 -39.54 -16.06
CA THR A 856 42.92 -40.87 -15.56
C THR A 856 42.84 -40.90 -14.03
N MET A 857 43.77 -40.24 -13.34
CA MET A 857 43.77 -40.09 -11.88
C MET A 857 42.60 -39.24 -11.38
N ARG A 858 42.16 -38.24 -12.17
CA ARG A 858 41.13 -37.27 -11.76
C ARG A 858 39.71 -37.60 -12.19
N VAL A 859 39.50 -38.52 -13.15
CA VAL A 859 38.14 -38.96 -13.56
C VAL A 859 37.30 -39.41 -12.37
N ARG A 860 37.85 -40.21 -11.44
CA ARG A 860 37.09 -40.71 -10.28
C ARG A 860 36.73 -39.59 -9.30
N PRO A 861 37.68 -38.77 -8.79
CA PRO A 861 37.35 -37.65 -7.92
C PRO A 861 36.41 -36.62 -8.56
N ILE A 862 36.63 -36.24 -9.82
CA ILE A 862 35.82 -35.22 -10.50
C ILE A 862 34.37 -35.71 -10.74
N LEU A 863 34.18 -36.98 -11.09
CA LEU A 863 32.82 -37.53 -11.21
C LEU A 863 32.13 -37.66 -9.85
N MET A 864 32.89 -37.96 -8.79
CA MET A 864 32.35 -38.06 -7.43
C MET A 864 31.84 -36.70 -6.94
N THR A 865 32.64 -35.63 -7.07
CA THR A 865 32.21 -34.27 -6.68
C THR A 865 31.01 -33.83 -7.50
N ALA A 866 31.09 -33.92 -8.84
CA ALA A 866 29.99 -33.51 -9.72
C ALA A 866 28.68 -34.26 -9.44
N LEU A 867 28.71 -35.59 -9.28
CA LEU A 867 27.50 -36.37 -9.00
C LEU A 867 26.94 -36.09 -7.60
N THR A 868 27.80 -35.81 -6.62
CA THR A 868 27.38 -35.42 -5.27
C THR A 868 26.60 -34.10 -5.31
N THR A 869 27.13 -33.09 -6.00
CA THR A 869 26.43 -31.81 -6.17
C THR A 869 25.16 -31.97 -7.02
N ILE A 870 25.19 -32.75 -8.11
CA ILE A 870 24.02 -32.98 -8.96
C ILE A 870 22.89 -33.66 -8.18
N LEU A 871 23.19 -34.71 -7.43
CA LEU A 871 22.20 -35.43 -6.63
C LEU A 871 21.74 -34.59 -5.43
N GLY A 872 22.63 -33.83 -4.81
CA GLY A 872 22.30 -32.90 -3.73
C GLY A 872 21.29 -31.83 -4.17
N LEU A 873 21.41 -31.34 -5.41
CA LEU A 873 20.49 -30.37 -5.98
C LEU A 873 19.28 -30.99 -6.68
N SER A 874 19.27 -32.31 -6.92
CA SER A 874 18.23 -32.98 -7.70
C SER A 874 16.84 -32.85 -7.08
N THR A 875 16.73 -32.88 -5.75
CA THR A 875 15.48 -32.72 -5.00
C THR A 875 14.87 -31.34 -5.23
N MET A 876 15.71 -30.30 -5.19
CA MET A 876 15.34 -28.92 -5.48
C MET A 876 15.00 -28.72 -6.96
N ALA A 877 15.72 -29.38 -7.87
CA ALA A 877 15.46 -29.30 -9.32
C ALA A 877 14.17 -30.01 -9.75
N ILE A 878 13.73 -31.05 -9.03
CA ILE A 878 12.41 -31.68 -9.24
C ILE A 878 11.29 -30.78 -8.71
N GLY A 879 11.59 -29.87 -7.76
CA GLY A 879 10.60 -29.00 -7.14
C GLY A 879 9.71 -29.76 -6.15
N LEU A 880 10.27 -30.72 -5.42
CA LEU A 880 9.52 -31.46 -4.41
C LEU A 880 9.27 -30.57 -3.18
N GLY A 881 7.99 -30.27 -2.94
CA GLY A 881 7.52 -29.48 -1.80
C GLY A 881 7.15 -28.04 -2.17
N GLN A 882 6.12 -27.52 -1.51
CA GLN A 882 5.58 -26.18 -1.78
C GLN A 882 6.64 -25.12 -1.45
N GLY A 883 6.97 -24.27 -2.44
CA GLY A 883 8.00 -23.23 -2.34
C GLY A 883 9.35 -23.61 -2.95
N ALA A 884 9.59 -24.89 -3.25
CA ALA A 884 10.80 -25.31 -3.95
C ALA A 884 10.84 -24.82 -5.41
N GLU A 885 9.68 -24.51 -6.00
CA GLU A 885 9.53 -24.02 -7.37
C GLU A 885 10.24 -22.68 -7.59
N MET A 886 10.35 -21.85 -6.55
CA MET A 886 11.04 -20.56 -6.61
C MET A 886 12.54 -20.76 -6.89
N MET A 887 13.15 -21.79 -6.30
CA MET A 887 14.59 -22.11 -6.39
C MET A 887 14.93 -23.13 -7.48
N GLN A 888 13.91 -23.78 -8.03
CA GLN A 888 14.06 -24.82 -9.06
C GLN A 888 14.91 -24.38 -10.27
N PRO A 889 14.74 -23.18 -10.87
CA PRO A 889 15.52 -22.77 -12.05
C PRO A 889 17.02 -22.65 -11.76
N MET A 890 17.38 -22.23 -10.56
CA MET A 890 18.78 -22.16 -10.11
C MET A 890 19.41 -23.56 -10.08
N ALA A 891 18.72 -24.52 -9.45
CA ALA A 891 19.18 -25.91 -9.38
C ALA A 891 19.27 -26.56 -10.77
N ILE A 892 18.31 -26.29 -11.67
CA ILE A 892 18.31 -26.80 -13.05
C ILE A 892 19.53 -26.28 -13.83
N VAL A 893 19.81 -24.97 -13.75
CA VAL A 893 20.98 -24.38 -14.42
C VAL A 893 22.27 -24.99 -13.90
N THR A 894 22.42 -25.11 -12.59
CA THR A 894 23.63 -25.68 -11.99
C THR A 894 23.78 -27.16 -12.34
N ILE A 895 22.72 -27.98 -12.28
CA ILE A 895 22.78 -29.40 -12.66
C ILE A 895 23.09 -29.58 -14.14
N GLY A 896 22.34 -28.90 -15.03
CA GLY A 896 22.57 -28.99 -16.47
C GLY A 896 23.98 -28.55 -16.85
N GLY A 897 24.44 -27.48 -16.20
CA GLY A 897 25.79 -26.96 -16.35
C GLY A 897 26.88 -27.90 -15.82
N LEU A 898 26.66 -28.58 -14.69
CA LEU A 898 27.62 -29.54 -14.15
C LEU A 898 27.66 -30.85 -14.94
N ILE A 899 26.52 -31.40 -15.38
CA ILE A 899 26.47 -32.62 -16.19
C ILE A 899 27.29 -32.42 -17.46
N TYR A 900 26.98 -31.35 -18.20
CA TYR A 900 27.61 -31.07 -19.48
C TYR A 900 29.04 -30.51 -19.29
N GLY A 901 29.21 -29.55 -18.37
CA GLY A 901 30.47 -28.89 -18.08
C GLY A 901 31.53 -29.84 -17.52
N THR A 902 31.18 -30.80 -16.66
CA THR A 902 32.15 -31.76 -16.11
C THR A 902 32.67 -32.70 -17.19
N LEU A 903 31.77 -33.18 -18.06
CA LEU A 903 32.15 -34.04 -19.19
C LEU A 903 33.06 -33.29 -20.16
N LEU A 904 32.72 -32.05 -20.51
CA LEU A 904 33.57 -31.23 -21.37
C LEU A 904 34.86 -30.78 -20.69
N THR A 905 34.87 -30.51 -19.39
CA THR A 905 36.09 -30.12 -18.66
C THR A 905 37.11 -31.25 -18.73
N LEU A 906 36.69 -32.51 -18.53
CA LEU A 906 37.55 -33.68 -18.65
C LEU A 906 38.11 -33.88 -20.07
N LEU A 907 37.39 -33.47 -21.12
CA LEU A 907 37.79 -33.71 -22.52
C LEU A 907 38.51 -32.52 -23.18
N VAL A 908 37.99 -31.31 -22.97
CA VAL A 908 38.36 -30.09 -23.68
C VAL A 908 39.51 -29.36 -22.99
N VAL A 909 39.54 -29.29 -21.65
CA VAL A 909 40.64 -28.61 -20.91
C VAL A 909 42.01 -29.23 -21.24
N PRO A 910 42.17 -30.57 -21.25
CA PRO A 910 43.40 -31.22 -21.72
C PRO A 910 43.78 -30.86 -23.16
N CYS A 911 42.81 -30.75 -24.07
CA CYS A 911 43.04 -30.37 -25.46
C CYS A 911 43.53 -28.91 -25.59
N ILE A 912 42.93 -27.99 -24.82
CA ILE A 912 43.33 -26.58 -24.78
C ILE A 912 44.71 -26.45 -24.13
N TYR A 913 44.97 -27.15 -23.03
CA TYR A 913 46.30 -27.20 -22.42
C TYR A 913 47.36 -27.71 -23.41
N GLY A 914 47.03 -28.75 -24.17
CA GLY A 914 47.85 -29.30 -25.25
C GLY A 914 48.07 -28.35 -26.45
N LEU A 915 47.22 -27.34 -26.64
CA LEU A 915 47.38 -26.28 -27.64
C LEU A 915 48.34 -25.19 -27.15
N PHE A 916 48.15 -24.69 -25.92
CA PHE A 916 48.88 -23.53 -25.39
C PHE A 916 50.27 -23.84 -24.83
N ASN A 917 50.51 -25.07 -24.34
CA ASN A 917 51.77 -25.45 -23.68
C ASN A 917 52.70 -26.34 -24.51
N ARG A 918 52.44 -26.50 -25.82
CA ARG A 918 53.34 -27.24 -26.73
C ARG A 918 54.65 -26.48 -26.91
N ARG A 919 55.69 -26.80 -26.13
CA ARG A 919 57.07 -26.40 -26.46
C ARG A 919 57.47 -27.10 -27.76
N LYS A 920 57.91 -26.33 -28.75
CA LYS A 920 58.74 -26.83 -29.85
C LYS A 920 59.90 -27.61 -29.22
N LYS A 921 60.13 -28.85 -29.64
CA LYS A 921 61.44 -29.50 -29.51
C LYS A 921 62.47 -28.46 -29.95
N LYS A 922 63.37 -28.02 -29.06
CA LYS A 922 64.65 -27.47 -29.51
C LYS A 922 65.27 -28.61 -30.32
N ALA A 923 65.40 -28.40 -31.63
CA ALA A 923 66.31 -29.22 -32.41
C ALA A 923 67.70 -29.01 -31.81
N GLU A 924 68.40 -30.12 -31.58
CA GLU A 924 69.82 -30.14 -31.24
C GLU A 924 70.65 -29.34 -32.24
#